data_AF-A0A5M3Z5C4-F1
#
_entry.id   AF-A0A5M3Z5C4-F1
#
_cell.length_a   1.000
_cell.length_b   1.000
_cell.length_c   1.000
_cell.angle_alpha   90.00
_cell.angle_beta   90.00
_cell.angle_gamma   90.00
#
_symmetry.space_group_name_H-M   'P 1'
#
loop_
_entity.id
_entity.type
_entity.pdbx_description
1 polymer ?
#
loop_
_entity_poly.entity_id
_entity_poly.type
_entity_poly.pdbx_seq_one_letter_code
_entity_poly.pdbx_strand_id
1 'polypeptide(L)'
;MALTTGPGQHPLQPLDIITQGVCLAISTFCVGMRLYTKLLITKSPGWEDFTCVLAWLGLIVYAIVSFEADRHGNGYHQWEVNATDLQEFSKLANVSQIIYGPIIFVTKLSIFLLYLRIFAPSTRSKTHIFIQVLIWVNLLFYTANTIVKIFECTPRSKIWDRGTPGLCVNINSLIMTAAVFNVLSDFIILLLPIACVWRLQMKLTKKLATSAVFAAGAFGCVSSIMRLVASVSNESMRDKTFDWFPEFLWTTAEITSGIVASCLPAVPSVFRLFFQKTRTILSERGSRHSTLKALDFSPRSHLTRQTKQSNDSDTELYPCDSSPWEREPEPGLGDVFQGLCYTKSGARGGDDGDKVVDGGDIADGGGGQRQGILKIVEVDIESAPGRRDKSCALDIVMTNPACHKVAALLEGDEPRFEIIEIPLPELGPTDLLVKLSVTGVCGTDLGLASGKLGPCRRILGHEGIGRVVKRGSALPESSVAIGQRVGVSWVRDSCGDCAMCLRDGGEVRCEKQMHSGRVVDGTFAQYTVVPFRHLIRLPEGPPDEHLAPIMCAGVTAYKALKECVAVPGQWVVVSGAGGGVGSLAIQYACAMGYRVIAVDAGANKRESCVRLGAEAYLDVTGEEDVAAGVMALTEDQGAGAVLVAAGSAQAYEDALGMLAPFGTLVCVGIPRPEQVVRFHPLLFIDKGIRVVGSMVGSKGDIAEAVRFVQRRVVVPQVEVTTLDRLSDVMRQLALQQSTMKHVIRLPVE
;
A
#
# COMPACT_ATOMS: atom_id res chain seq x y z
N MET A 1 54.48 -29.04 -17.56
CA MET A 1 55.90 -28.79 -17.92
C MET A 1 56.37 -27.64 -17.04
N ALA A 2 57.50 -27.72 -16.34
CA ALA A 2 57.88 -26.69 -15.37
C ALA A 2 58.63 -25.54 -16.07
N LEU A 3 58.05 -24.34 -16.06
CA LEU A 3 58.72 -23.11 -16.49
C LEU A 3 59.60 -22.59 -15.35
N THR A 4 60.89 -22.38 -15.63
CA THR A 4 61.85 -21.82 -14.68
C THR A 4 61.78 -20.30 -14.70
N THR A 5 61.19 -19.69 -13.67
CA THR A 5 61.14 -18.24 -13.52
C THR A 5 62.49 -17.65 -13.10
N GLY A 6 62.85 -16.50 -13.68
CA GLY A 6 64.04 -15.74 -13.29
C GLY A 6 63.84 -14.96 -11.98
N PRO A 7 64.93 -14.49 -11.34
CA PRO A 7 64.84 -13.77 -10.07
C PRO A 7 64.38 -12.32 -10.28
N GLY A 8 63.11 -12.01 -9.98
CA GLY A 8 62.67 -10.61 -9.87
C GLY A 8 61.16 -10.34 -9.97
N GLN A 9 60.37 -11.26 -10.54
CA GLN A 9 58.93 -11.03 -10.75
C GLN A 9 58.10 -12.17 -10.13
N HIS A 10 57.11 -11.79 -9.32
CA HIS A 10 56.08 -12.72 -8.86
C HIS A 10 55.01 -12.85 -9.95
N PRO A 11 54.56 -14.07 -10.33
CA PRO A 11 53.47 -14.23 -11.28
C PRO A 11 52.20 -13.62 -10.70
N LEU A 12 51.43 -12.91 -11.53
CA LEU A 12 50.22 -12.19 -11.08
C LEU A 12 49.02 -13.12 -10.84
N GLN A 13 49.01 -14.31 -11.45
CA GLN A 13 47.91 -15.29 -11.43
C GLN A 13 47.32 -15.64 -10.03
N PRO A 14 48.09 -15.74 -8.93
CA PRO A 14 47.51 -15.91 -7.60
C PRO A 14 46.52 -14.81 -7.21
N LEU A 15 46.66 -13.59 -7.75
CA LEU A 15 45.72 -12.49 -7.53
C LEU A 15 44.39 -12.71 -8.28
N ASP A 16 44.39 -13.32 -9.48
CA ASP A 16 43.12 -13.71 -10.13
C ASP A 16 42.46 -14.85 -9.37
N ILE A 17 43.21 -15.89 -8.98
CA ILE A 17 42.70 -17.00 -8.17
C ILE A 17 42.05 -16.51 -6.88
N ILE A 18 42.67 -15.55 -6.18
CA ILE A 18 42.07 -14.90 -5.00
C ILE A 18 40.84 -14.07 -5.38
N THR A 19 40.91 -13.21 -6.41
CA THR A 19 39.81 -12.33 -6.81
C THR A 19 38.59 -13.10 -7.30
N GLN A 20 38.74 -14.03 -8.25
CA GLN A 20 37.66 -14.91 -8.73
C GLN A 20 37.07 -15.73 -7.58
N GLY A 21 37.92 -16.33 -6.73
CA GLY A 21 37.48 -17.15 -5.59
C GLY A 21 36.63 -16.37 -4.57
N VAL A 22 37.10 -15.19 -4.16
CA VAL A 22 36.37 -14.29 -3.24
C VAL A 22 35.07 -13.79 -3.88
N CYS A 23 35.12 -13.40 -5.15
CA CYS A 23 33.97 -12.88 -5.87
C CYS A 23 32.87 -13.93 -6.09
N LEU A 24 33.23 -15.15 -6.48
CA LEU A 24 32.30 -16.28 -6.59
C LEU A 24 31.72 -16.66 -5.23
N ALA A 25 32.52 -16.70 -4.16
CA ALA A 25 32.04 -17.02 -2.82
C ALA A 25 31.00 -16.00 -2.30
N ILE A 26 31.31 -14.70 -2.41
CA ILE A 26 30.42 -13.61 -1.94
C ILE A 26 29.14 -13.56 -2.78
N SER A 27 29.26 -13.59 -4.12
CA SER A 27 28.10 -13.56 -5.02
C SER A 27 27.17 -14.75 -4.81
N THR A 28 27.70 -15.98 -4.70
CA THR A 28 26.93 -17.20 -4.42
C THR A 28 26.19 -17.13 -3.09
N PHE A 29 26.84 -16.64 -2.03
CA PHE A 29 26.20 -16.45 -0.73
C PHE A 29 25.04 -15.44 -0.81
N CYS A 30 25.25 -14.29 -1.46
CA CYS A 30 24.22 -13.26 -1.62
C CYS A 30 23.03 -13.74 -2.45
N VAL A 31 23.27 -14.46 -3.56
CA VAL A 31 22.22 -15.04 -4.41
C VAL A 31 21.46 -16.16 -3.69
N GLY A 32 22.16 -17.06 -3.00
CA GLY A 32 21.54 -18.11 -2.19
C GLY A 32 20.64 -17.56 -1.09
N MET A 33 21.11 -16.56 -0.34
CA MET A 33 20.31 -15.83 0.66
C MET A 33 19.08 -15.15 0.04
N ARG A 34 19.24 -14.53 -1.14
CA ARG A 34 18.14 -13.87 -1.86
C ARG A 34 17.08 -14.89 -2.31
N LEU A 35 17.49 -16.00 -2.92
CA LEU A 35 16.59 -17.07 -3.35
C LEU A 35 15.87 -17.72 -2.17
N TYR A 36 16.57 -18.03 -1.08
CA TYR A 36 15.97 -18.51 0.16
C TYR A 36 14.88 -17.55 0.67
N THR A 37 15.16 -16.25 0.65
CA THR A 37 14.21 -15.21 1.06
C THR A 37 13.00 -15.12 0.13
N LYS A 38 13.21 -15.19 -1.19
CA LYS A 38 12.14 -15.00 -2.20
C LYS A 38 11.27 -16.25 -2.40
N LEU A 39 11.85 -17.44 -2.33
CA LEU A 39 11.17 -18.72 -2.57
C LEU A 39 10.54 -19.30 -1.30
N LEU A 40 11.22 -19.26 -0.15
CA LEU A 40 10.77 -19.94 1.07
C LEU A 40 10.14 -19.00 2.10
N ILE A 41 10.72 -17.80 2.32
CA ILE A 41 10.18 -16.83 3.30
C ILE A 41 9.01 -16.03 2.70
N THR A 42 9.23 -15.29 1.61
CA THR A 42 8.23 -14.34 1.08
C THR A 42 7.39 -14.89 -0.07
N LYS A 43 7.69 -16.10 -0.55
CA LYS A 43 6.95 -16.86 -1.59
C LYS A 43 6.49 -16.01 -2.78
N SER A 44 7.34 -15.11 -3.26
CA SER A 44 7.01 -14.11 -4.27
C SER A 44 8.22 -13.72 -5.13
N PRO A 45 8.84 -14.69 -5.83
CA PRO A 45 9.90 -14.41 -6.80
C PRO A 45 9.39 -13.45 -7.88
N GLY A 46 10.28 -12.59 -8.38
CA GLY A 46 10.00 -11.72 -9.52
C GLY A 46 11.09 -11.81 -10.58
N TRP A 47 10.87 -11.15 -11.71
CA TRP A 47 11.82 -11.12 -12.83
C TRP A 47 13.21 -10.64 -12.41
N GLU A 48 13.28 -9.73 -11.42
CA GLU A 48 14.54 -9.25 -10.88
C GLU A 48 15.39 -10.37 -10.23
N ASP A 49 14.75 -11.42 -9.71
CA ASP A 49 15.43 -12.55 -9.08
C ASP A 49 15.94 -13.55 -10.12
N PHE A 50 15.18 -13.78 -11.20
CA PHE A 50 15.64 -14.57 -12.34
C PHE A 50 16.85 -13.94 -13.01
N THR A 51 16.81 -12.63 -13.29
CA THR A 51 17.97 -11.90 -13.85
C THR A 51 19.17 -11.89 -12.91
N CYS A 52 18.96 -11.90 -11.59
CA CYS A 52 20.05 -12.00 -10.61
C CYS A 52 20.75 -13.38 -10.66
N VAL A 53 20.00 -14.46 -10.87
CA VAL A 53 20.57 -15.80 -11.07
C VAL A 53 21.31 -15.88 -12.41
N LEU A 54 20.74 -15.32 -13.48
CA LEU A 54 21.38 -15.31 -14.80
C LEU A 54 22.69 -14.51 -14.80
N ALA A 55 22.76 -13.39 -14.07
CA ALA A 55 24.01 -12.65 -13.86
C ALA A 55 25.08 -13.47 -13.13
N TRP A 56 24.68 -14.24 -12.10
CA TRP A 56 25.58 -15.11 -11.34
C TRP A 56 26.08 -16.32 -12.15
N LEU A 57 25.22 -16.94 -12.97
CA LEU A 57 25.65 -17.95 -13.95
C LEU A 57 26.64 -17.34 -14.97
N GLY A 58 26.40 -16.10 -15.39
CA GLY A 58 27.32 -15.31 -16.21
C GLY A 58 28.69 -15.12 -15.57
N LEU A 59 28.73 -14.75 -14.28
CA LEU A 59 29.97 -14.61 -13.51
C LEU A 59 30.75 -15.93 -13.41
N ILE A 60 30.07 -17.08 -13.25
CA ILE A 60 30.72 -18.40 -13.28
C ILE A 60 31.36 -18.66 -14.65
N VAL A 61 30.66 -18.38 -15.74
CA VAL A 61 31.21 -18.52 -17.11
C VAL A 61 32.41 -17.58 -17.31
N TYR A 62 32.35 -16.34 -16.83
CA TYR A 62 33.46 -15.40 -16.91
C TYR A 62 34.70 -15.87 -16.14
N ALA A 63 34.53 -16.36 -14.90
CA ALA A 63 35.62 -16.89 -14.10
C ALA A 63 36.26 -18.14 -14.73
N ILE A 64 35.48 -19.02 -15.36
CA ILE A 64 36.01 -20.17 -16.12
C ILE A 64 36.87 -19.69 -17.30
N VAL A 65 36.45 -18.66 -18.03
CA VAL A 65 37.24 -18.08 -19.13
C VAL A 65 38.53 -17.39 -18.60
N SER A 66 38.48 -16.75 -17.43
CA SER A 66 39.66 -16.18 -16.76
C SER A 66 40.68 -17.26 -16.40
N PHE A 67 40.25 -18.34 -15.73
CA PHE A 67 41.13 -19.46 -15.37
C PHE A 67 41.70 -20.21 -16.59
N GLU A 68 40.98 -20.25 -17.71
CA GLU A 68 41.54 -20.80 -18.94
C GLU A 68 42.52 -19.83 -19.61
N ALA A 69 42.35 -18.51 -19.48
CA ALA A 69 43.31 -17.51 -19.97
C ALA A 69 44.62 -17.53 -19.16
N ASP A 70 44.55 -17.76 -17.84
CA ASP A 70 45.72 -17.98 -16.97
C ASP A 70 46.58 -19.16 -17.45
N ARG A 71 45.97 -20.28 -17.86
CA ARG A 71 46.69 -21.44 -18.42
C ARG A 71 47.47 -21.10 -19.69
N HIS A 72 47.06 -20.06 -20.42
CA HIS A 72 47.64 -19.64 -21.69
C HIS A 72 48.45 -18.33 -21.59
N GLY A 73 48.84 -17.93 -20.36
CA GLY A 73 49.81 -16.85 -20.13
C GLY A 73 49.24 -15.49 -19.70
N ASN A 74 47.95 -15.39 -19.36
CA ASN A 74 47.42 -14.18 -18.70
C ASN A 74 48.23 -13.84 -17.43
N GLY A 75 48.59 -12.57 -17.25
CA GLY A 75 49.42 -12.11 -16.14
C GLY A 75 50.93 -12.39 -16.25
N TYR A 76 51.41 -12.89 -17.40
CA TYR A 76 52.83 -12.93 -17.77
C TYR A 76 53.13 -11.94 -18.90
N HIS A 77 54.40 -11.56 -19.07
CA HIS A 77 54.82 -10.68 -20.15
C HIS A 77 54.74 -11.38 -21.53
N GLN A 78 54.30 -10.67 -22.56
CA GLN A 78 53.94 -11.25 -23.87
C GLN A 78 55.13 -11.81 -24.69
N TRP A 79 56.35 -11.76 -24.16
CA TRP A 79 57.57 -12.39 -24.67
C TRP A 79 58.01 -13.63 -23.89
N GLU A 80 57.36 -13.93 -22.76
CA GLU A 80 57.61 -15.12 -21.92
C GLU A 80 56.63 -16.27 -22.23
N VAL A 81 55.57 -15.96 -22.98
CA VAL A 81 54.49 -16.87 -23.37
C VAL A 81 54.77 -17.48 -24.76
N ASN A 82 54.50 -18.78 -24.94
CA ASN A 82 54.72 -19.44 -26.24
C ASN A 82 53.78 -18.87 -27.32
N ALA A 83 54.22 -18.92 -28.58
CA ALA A 83 53.43 -18.40 -29.71
C ALA A 83 52.08 -19.12 -29.91
N THR A 84 51.96 -20.40 -29.52
CA THR A 84 50.69 -21.15 -29.48
C THR A 84 49.75 -20.61 -28.42
N ASP A 85 50.29 -20.45 -27.21
CA ASP A 85 49.51 -20.13 -26.01
C ASP A 85 49.00 -18.68 -26.12
N LEU A 86 49.82 -17.79 -26.69
CA LEU A 86 49.44 -16.42 -27.05
C LEU A 86 48.28 -16.35 -28.06
N GLN A 87 48.13 -17.33 -28.97
CA GLN A 87 46.95 -17.40 -29.86
C GLN A 87 45.71 -17.84 -29.10
N GLU A 88 45.80 -18.83 -28.21
CA GLU A 88 44.65 -19.25 -27.39
C GLU A 88 44.23 -18.18 -26.39
N PHE A 89 45.18 -17.51 -25.71
CA PHE A 89 44.93 -16.31 -24.91
C PHE A 89 44.19 -15.24 -25.73
N SER A 90 44.64 -14.95 -26.97
CA SER A 90 43.98 -13.95 -27.82
C SER A 90 42.54 -14.31 -28.18
N LYS A 91 42.21 -15.61 -28.31
CA LYS A 91 40.83 -16.09 -28.47
C LYS A 91 40.02 -15.93 -27.18
N LEU A 92 40.59 -16.37 -26.05
CA LEU A 92 39.94 -16.31 -24.73
C LEU A 92 39.66 -14.87 -24.28
N ALA A 93 40.56 -13.94 -24.59
CA ALA A 93 40.40 -12.51 -24.33
C ALA A 93 39.35 -11.84 -25.24
N ASN A 94 39.20 -12.27 -26.50
CA ASN A 94 38.06 -11.85 -27.33
C ASN A 94 36.74 -12.44 -26.81
N VAL A 95 36.74 -13.70 -26.35
CA VAL A 95 35.56 -14.34 -25.72
C VAL A 95 35.16 -13.60 -24.44
N SER A 96 36.10 -13.27 -23.55
CA SER A 96 35.81 -12.58 -22.29
C SER A 96 35.15 -11.21 -22.53
N GLN A 97 35.63 -10.45 -23.52
CA GLN A 97 35.04 -9.16 -23.90
C GLN A 97 33.68 -9.29 -24.62
N ILE A 98 33.42 -10.39 -25.34
CA ILE A 98 32.10 -10.67 -25.93
C ILE A 98 31.07 -11.04 -24.85
N ILE A 99 31.40 -11.94 -23.92
CA ILE A 99 30.45 -12.36 -22.86
C ILE A 99 30.22 -11.26 -21.81
N TYR A 100 31.19 -10.37 -21.61
CA TYR A 100 31.10 -9.28 -20.65
C TYR A 100 29.85 -8.41 -20.86
N GLY A 101 29.58 -7.96 -22.09
CA GLY A 101 28.47 -7.05 -22.43
C GLY A 101 27.09 -7.58 -21.99
N PRO A 102 26.71 -8.81 -22.36
CA PRO A 102 25.48 -9.44 -21.87
C PRO A 102 25.45 -9.64 -20.35
N ILE A 103 26.56 -10.03 -19.72
CA ILE A 103 26.61 -10.27 -18.27
C ILE A 103 26.38 -8.97 -17.49
N ILE A 104 27.05 -7.87 -17.86
CA ILE A 104 26.87 -6.59 -17.17
C ILE A 104 25.48 -5.99 -17.44
N PHE A 105 24.93 -6.16 -18.65
CA PHE A 105 23.54 -5.77 -18.93
C PHE A 105 22.54 -6.50 -18.03
N VAL A 106 22.61 -7.84 -17.95
CA VAL A 106 21.72 -8.66 -17.10
C VAL A 106 21.90 -8.31 -15.63
N THR A 107 23.13 -8.03 -15.19
CA THR A 107 23.45 -7.56 -13.84
C THR A 107 22.72 -6.24 -13.53
N LYS A 108 22.84 -5.23 -14.39
CA LYS A 108 22.17 -3.92 -14.24
C LYS A 108 20.65 -4.03 -14.37
N LEU A 109 20.14 -4.88 -15.27
CA LEU A 109 18.71 -5.18 -15.41
C LEU A 109 18.11 -5.72 -14.10
N SER A 110 18.83 -6.58 -13.38
CA SER A 110 18.36 -7.09 -12.07
C SER A 110 18.16 -5.99 -11.02
N ILE A 111 18.93 -4.91 -11.10
CA ILE A 111 18.81 -3.74 -10.22
C ILE A 111 17.66 -2.84 -10.69
N PHE A 112 17.54 -2.57 -11.99
CA PHE A 112 16.45 -1.76 -12.54
C PHE A 112 15.07 -2.39 -12.31
N LEU A 113 14.92 -3.71 -12.51
CA LEU A 113 13.67 -4.43 -12.22
C LEU A 113 13.32 -4.39 -10.73
N LEU A 114 14.32 -4.49 -9.85
CA LEU A 114 14.14 -4.34 -8.40
C LEU A 114 13.70 -2.91 -8.03
N TYR A 115 14.24 -1.88 -8.70
CA TYR A 115 13.81 -0.49 -8.50
C TYR A 115 12.39 -0.23 -9.04
N LEU A 116 11.99 -0.85 -10.14
CA LEU A 116 10.59 -0.81 -10.61
C LEU A 116 9.66 -1.41 -9.54
N ARG A 117 9.99 -2.60 -9.00
CA ARG A 117 9.19 -3.28 -7.97
C ARG A 117 9.11 -2.53 -6.65
N ILE A 118 10.17 -1.81 -6.24
CA ILE A 118 10.22 -1.09 -4.94
C ILE A 118 9.72 0.37 -5.05
N PHE A 119 10.14 1.12 -6.06
CA PHE A 119 9.96 2.58 -6.12
C PHE A 119 8.97 3.07 -7.20
N ALA A 120 8.57 2.20 -8.13
CA ALA A 120 7.72 2.57 -9.27
C ALA A 120 6.54 1.58 -9.52
N PRO A 121 5.75 1.20 -8.49
CA PRO A 121 4.64 0.25 -8.63
C PRO A 121 3.48 0.78 -9.49
N SER A 122 3.39 2.10 -9.71
CA SER A 122 2.46 2.70 -10.68
C SER A 122 3.15 2.92 -12.03
N THR A 123 2.66 2.23 -13.06
CA THR A 123 3.15 2.28 -14.44
C THR A 123 3.08 3.66 -15.10
N ARG A 124 2.20 4.56 -14.58
CA ARG A 124 2.08 5.95 -15.04
C ARG A 124 2.93 6.95 -14.25
N SER A 125 3.76 6.49 -13.30
CA SER A 125 4.65 7.40 -12.56
C SER A 125 5.85 7.85 -13.40
N LYS A 126 6.29 9.10 -13.24
CA LYS A 126 7.48 9.63 -13.94
C LYS A 126 8.74 8.80 -13.66
N THR A 127 8.86 8.24 -12.45
CA THR A 127 9.94 7.32 -12.06
C THR A 127 9.91 6.00 -12.84
N HIS A 128 8.72 5.42 -13.07
CA HIS A 128 8.58 4.20 -13.87
C HIS A 128 9.08 4.42 -15.30
N ILE A 129 8.62 5.50 -15.94
CA ILE A 129 9.02 5.88 -17.30
C ILE A 129 10.54 6.12 -17.38
N PHE A 130 11.12 6.82 -16.40
CA PHE A 130 12.57 7.07 -16.35
C PHE A 130 13.40 5.78 -16.25
N ILE A 131 13.01 4.84 -15.37
CA ILE A 131 13.71 3.55 -15.25
C ILE A 131 13.55 2.72 -16.53
N GLN A 132 12.38 2.71 -17.16
CA GLN A 132 12.18 2.03 -18.45
C GLN A 132 13.11 2.58 -19.54
N VAL A 133 13.23 3.91 -19.68
CA VAL A 133 14.17 4.53 -20.63
C VAL A 133 15.61 4.10 -20.34
N LEU A 134 16.04 4.04 -19.08
CA LEU A 134 17.37 3.56 -18.71
C LEU A 134 17.58 2.09 -19.10
N ILE A 135 16.60 1.21 -18.91
CA ILE A 135 16.67 -0.20 -19.34
C ILE A 135 16.90 -0.29 -20.86
N TRP A 136 16.10 0.42 -21.67
CA TRP A 136 16.20 0.38 -23.13
C TRP A 136 17.52 0.98 -23.65
N VAL A 137 18.00 2.07 -23.05
CA VAL A 137 19.30 2.68 -23.40
C VAL A 137 20.46 1.74 -23.05
N ASN A 138 20.43 1.07 -21.89
CA ASN A 138 21.45 0.08 -21.53
C ASN A 138 21.41 -1.14 -22.46
N LEU A 139 20.22 -1.68 -22.76
CA LEU A 139 20.06 -2.79 -23.69
C LEU A 139 20.65 -2.47 -25.06
N LEU A 140 20.23 -1.34 -25.66
CA LEU A 140 20.71 -0.92 -26.98
C LEU A 140 22.24 -0.74 -26.99
N PHE A 141 22.81 -0.10 -25.96
CA PHE A 141 24.25 0.11 -25.86
C PHE A 141 25.03 -1.21 -25.76
N TYR A 142 24.68 -2.08 -24.82
CA TYR A 142 25.42 -3.33 -24.62
C TYR A 142 25.23 -4.32 -25.77
N THR A 143 24.04 -4.38 -26.39
CA THR A 143 23.82 -5.16 -27.62
C THR A 143 24.68 -4.63 -28.77
N ALA A 144 24.72 -3.32 -29.01
CA ALA A 144 25.54 -2.73 -30.06
C ALA A 144 27.04 -3.00 -29.83
N ASN A 145 27.55 -2.75 -28.62
CA ASN A 145 28.95 -3.01 -28.25
C ASN A 145 29.33 -4.50 -28.44
N THR A 146 28.46 -5.42 -28.04
CA THR A 146 28.67 -6.87 -28.20
C THR A 146 28.71 -7.27 -29.68
N ILE A 147 27.86 -6.69 -30.53
CA ILE A 147 27.88 -6.94 -31.98
C ILE A 147 29.23 -6.51 -32.58
N VAL A 148 29.74 -5.31 -32.24
CA VAL A 148 31.04 -4.85 -32.77
C VAL A 148 32.21 -5.70 -32.21
N LYS A 149 32.12 -6.21 -30.98
CA LYS A 149 33.12 -7.15 -30.42
C LYS A 149 33.11 -8.54 -31.08
N ILE A 150 31.95 -9.01 -31.54
CA ILE A 150 31.84 -10.27 -32.32
C ILE A 150 32.48 -10.10 -33.70
N PHE A 151 32.30 -8.94 -34.34
CA PHE A 151 32.80 -8.61 -35.67
C PHE A 151 33.99 -7.63 -35.65
N GLU A 152 34.88 -7.75 -34.66
CA GLU A 152 35.97 -6.80 -34.40
C GLU A 152 36.97 -6.69 -35.57
N CYS A 153 37.19 -7.79 -36.29
CA CYS A 153 38.05 -7.85 -37.48
C CYS A 153 37.37 -8.59 -38.64
N THR A 154 37.68 -8.15 -39.86
CA THR A 154 37.31 -8.80 -41.12
C THR A 154 38.58 -9.16 -41.89
N PRO A 155 38.92 -10.47 -42.06
CA PRO A 155 38.25 -11.65 -41.50
C PRO A 155 38.54 -11.84 -40.00
N ARG A 156 37.67 -12.57 -39.29
CA ARG A 156 37.74 -12.75 -37.82
C ARG A 156 39.03 -13.41 -37.32
N SER A 157 39.67 -14.25 -38.14
CA SER A 157 40.95 -14.91 -37.79
C SER A 157 42.07 -13.93 -37.42
N LYS A 158 42.01 -12.70 -37.94
CA LYS A 158 42.99 -11.64 -37.69
C LYS A 158 43.10 -11.22 -36.20
N ILE A 159 42.11 -11.56 -35.37
CA ILE A 159 42.12 -11.29 -33.92
C ILE A 159 43.25 -12.06 -33.22
N TRP A 160 43.47 -13.32 -33.60
CA TRP A 160 44.48 -14.20 -33.00
C TRP A 160 45.68 -14.48 -33.92
N ASP A 161 45.50 -14.49 -35.25
CA ASP A 161 46.61 -14.52 -36.21
C ASP A 161 46.93 -13.12 -36.75
N ARG A 162 48.08 -12.58 -36.35
CA ARG A 162 48.56 -11.27 -36.84
C ARG A 162 49.04 -11.30 -38.31
N GLY A 163 49.30 -12.48 -38.89
CA GLY A 163 49.72 -12.65 -40.28
C GLY A 163 48.60 -12.46 -41.30
N THR A 164 47.34 -12.69 -40.90
CA THR A 164 46.17 -12.57 -41.79
C THR A 164 45.95 -11.12 -42.28
N PRO A 165 45.87 -10.87 -43.60
CA PRO A 165 45.48 -9.57 -44.15
C PRO A 165 44.00 -9.26 -43.88
N GLY A 166 43.67 -8.00 -43.66
CA GLY A 166 42.31 -7.56 -43.28
C GLY A 166 42.32 -6.32 -42.41
N LEU A 167 41.12 -5.85 -42.04
CA LEU A 167 40.88 -4.65 -41.22
C LEU A 167 40.32 -5.03 -39.85
N CYS A 168 40.60 -4.22 -38.84
CA CYS A 168 40.06 -4.34 -37.48
C CYS A 168 39.61 -2.97 -36.96
N VAL A 169 38.59 -2.95 -36.09
CA VAL A 169 38.15 -1.74 -35.38
C VAL A 169 39.14 -1.39 -34.26
N ASN A 170 39.28 -0.11 -33.89
CA ASN A 170 40.13 0.28 -32.76
C ASN A 170 39.53 -0.23 -31.43
N ILE A 171 40.13 -1.29 -30.90
CA ILE A 171 39.67 -1.98 -29.71
C ILE A 171 39.70 -1.09 -28.45
N ASN A 172 40.69 -0.21 -28.31
CA ASN A 172 40.81 0.69 -27.16
C ASN A 172 39.68 1.72 -27.15
N SER A 173 39.30 2.25 -28.32
CA SER A 173 38.14 3.15 -28.45
C SER A 173 36.84 2.49 -28.01
N LEU A 174 36.66 1.18 -28.26
CA LEU A 174 35.51 0.41 -27.76
C LEU A 174 35.55 0.22 -26.24
N ILE A 175 36.68 -0.24 -25.70
CA ILE A 175 36.81 -0.51 -24.24
C ILE A 175 36.60 0.78 -23.45
N MET A 176 37.21 1.89 -23.89
CA MET A 176 37.03 3.22 -23.29
C MET A 176 35.57 3.69 -23.36
N THR A 177 34.90 3.53 -24.51
CA THR A 177 33.48 3.91 -24.66
C THR A 177 32.57 3.09 -23.74
N ALA A 178 32.82 1.78 -23.64
CA ALA A 178 32.11 0.89 -22.73
C ALA A 178 32.36 1.23 -21.25
N ALA A 179 33.61 1.51 -20.86
CA ALA A 179 33.97 1.88 -19.50
C ALA A 179 33.36 3.22 -19.06
N VAL A 180 33.35 4.24 -19.93
CA VAL A 180 32.68 5.53 -19.65
C VAL A 180 31.17 5.36 -19.51
N PHE A 181 30.51 4.63 -20.42
CA PHE A 181 29.07 4.34 -20.30
C PHE A 181 28.74 3.55 -19.03
N ASN A 182 29.60 2.62 -18.63
CA ASN A 182 29.48 1.90 -17.36
C ASN A 182 29.48 2.84 -16.17
N VAL A 183 30.53 3.64 -15.99
CA VAL A 183 30.65 4.59 -14.88
C VAL A 183 29.43 5.52 -14.80
N LEU A 184 28.98 6.06 -15.93
CA LEU A 184 27.79 6.92 -15.99
C LEU A 184 26.50 6.18 -15.57
N SER A 185 26.27 4.96 -16.07
CA SER A 185 25.09 4.17 -15.71
C SER A 185 25.12 3.70 -14.25
N ASP A 186 26.30 3.41 -13.69
CA ASP A 186 26.48 3.01 -12.29
C ASP A 186 26.21 4.18 -11.31
N PHE A 187 26.67 5.40 -11.64
CA PHE A 187 26.30 6.59 -10.87
C PHE A 187 24.78 6.86 -10.91
N ILE A 188 24.13 6.69 -12.07
CA ILE A 188 22.67 6.82 -12.18
C ILE A 188 21.96 5.78 -11.32
N ILE A 189 22.41 4.52 -11.35
CA ILE A 189 21.88 3.43 -10.51
C ILE A 189 22.03 3.76 -9.02
N LEU A 190 23.20 4.26 -8.58
CA LEU A 190 23.46 4.60 -7.19
C LEU A 190 22.58 5.77 -6.68
N LEU A 191 22.40 6.81 -7.51
CA LEU A 191 21.69 8.04 -7.11
C LEU A 191 20.16 7.91 -7.15
N LEU A 192 19.62 7.10 -8.07
CA LEU A 192 18.17 6.93 -8.26
C LEU A 192 17.39 6.51 -7.00
N PRO A 193 17.77 5.44 -6.26
CA PRO A 193 17.02 5.02 -5.08
C PRO A 193 17.16 6.03 -3.93
N ILE A 194 18.31 6.69 -3.81
CA ILE A 194 18.54 7.75 -2.81
C ILE A 194 17.60 8.93 -3.10
N ALA A 195 17.57 9.42 -4.34
CA ALA A 195 16.67 10.49 -4.76
C ALA A 195 15.18 10.13 -4.55
N CYS A 196 14.81 8.86 -4.70
CA CYS A 196 13.46 8.38 -4.39
C CYS A 196 13.17 8.38 -2.87
N VAL A 197 14.02 7.75 -2.06
CA VAL A 197 13.88 7.66 -0.59
C VAL A 197 13.81 9.05 0.06
N TRP A 198 14.57 10.02 -0.43
CA TRP A 198 14.56 11.38 0.11
C TRP A 198 13.29 12.16 -0.21
N ARG A 199 12.54 11.80 -1.27
CA ARG A 199 11.23 12.38 -1.60
C ARG A 199 10.07 11.79 -0.77
N LEU A 200 10.23 10.63 -0.14
CA LEU A 200 9.20 10.07 0.76
C LEU A 200 9.12 10.84 2.09
N GLN A 201 7.94 10.90 2.69
CA GLN A 201 7.73 11.52 4.01
C GLN A 201 8.03 10.52 5.15
N MET A 202 9.31 10.31 5.44
CA MET A 202 9.79 9.41 6.51
C MET A 202 10.68 10.15 7.52
N LYS A 203 10.65 9.71 8.79
CA LYS A 203 11.56 10.20 9.85
C LYS A 203 13.03 10.03 9.41
N LEU A 204 13.87 11.02 9.70
CA LEU A 204 15.26 11.10 9.20
C LEU A 204 16.09 9.85 9.49
N THR A 205 15.96 9.24 10.67
CA THR A 205 16.63 7.98 11.03
C THR A 205 16.31 6.83 10.08
N LYS A 206 15.05 6.72 9.62
CA LYS A 206 14.65 5.73 8.60
C LYS A 206 15.16 6.11 7.21
N LYS A 207 15.13 7.39 6.82
CA LYS A 207 15.71 7.85 5.54
C LYS A 207 17.19 7.52 5.44
N LEU A 208 17.97 7.80 6.48
CA LEU A 208 19.41 7.52 6.53
C LEU A 208 19.67 6.01 6.49
N ALA A 209 18.97 5.21 7.31
CA ALA A 209 19.13 3.75 7.31
C ALA A 209 18.79 3.11 5.95
N THR A 210 17.70 3.52 5.30
CA THR A 210 17.35 3.01 3.96
C THR A 210 18.30 3.52 2.88
N SER A 211 18.76 4.78 2.95
CA SER A 211 19.75 5.32 2.00
C SER A 211 21.09 4.60 2.11
N ALA A 212 21.53 4.26 3.32
CA ALA A 212 22.79 3.56 3.56
C ALA A 212 22.84 2.16 2.91
N VAL A 213 21.71 1.44 2.87
CA VAL A 213 21.61 0.14 2.18
C VAL A 213 21.85 0.26 0.67
N PHE A 214 21.45 1.38 0.04
CA PHE A 214 21.77 1.65 -1.35
C PHE A 214 23.16 2.26 -1.55
N ALA A 215 23.64 3.07 -0.59
CA ALA A 215 24.99 3.65 -0.63
C ALA A 215 26.11 2.59 -0.59
N ALA A 216 25.86 1.40 -0.03
CA ALA A 216 26.78 0.26 -0.13
C ALA A 216 27.03 -0.21 -1.58
N GLY A 217 26.17 0.18 -2.54
CA GLY A 217 26.43 0.02 -3.98
C GLY A 217 27.55 0.89 -4.53
N ALA A 218 28.08 1.86 -3.76
CA ALA A 218 29.18 2.73 -4.19
C ALA A 218 30.49 1.96 -4.50
N PHE A 219 30.69 0.77 -3.92
CA PHE A 219 31.80 -0.12 -4.30
C PHE A 219 31.76 -0.49 -5.79
N GLY A 220 30.55 -0.61 -6.38
CA GLY A 220 30.40 -0.84 -7.81
C GLY A 220 30.94 0.33 -8.63
N CYS A 221 30.51 1.56 -8.33
CA CYS A 221 31.05 2.76 -8.96
C CYS A 221 32.58 2.85 -8.84
N VAL A 222 33.16 2.48 -7.70
CA VAL A 222 34.62 2.41 -7.52
C VAL A 222 35.24 1.36 -8.46
N SER A 223 34.69 0.15 -8.56
CA SER A 223 35.20 -0.88 -9.47
C SER A 223 35.10 -0.48 -10.95
N SER A 224 34.01 0.17 -11.38
CA SER A 224 33.84 0.70 -12.74
C SER A 224 34.85 1.81 -13.04
N ILE A 225 35.14 2.69 -12.07
CA ILE A 225 36.17 3.74 -12.18
C ILE A 225 37.57 3.12 -12.26
N MET A 226 37.90 2.14 -11.41
CA MET A 226 39.21 1.48 -11.46
C MET A 226 39.43 0.72 -12.77
N ARG A 227 38.37 0.12 -13.34
CA ARG A 227 38.41 -0.50 -14.68
C ARG A 227 38.62 0.53 -15.79
N LEU A 228 37.98 1.70 -15.71
CA LEU A 228 38.23 2.83 -16.63
C LEU A 228 39.68 3.32 -16.51
N VAL A 229 40.22 3.48 -15.30
CA VAL A 229 41.62 3.87 -15.07
C VAL A 229 42.59 2.84 -15.67
N ALA A 230 42.36 1.54 -15.46
CA ALA A 230 43.14 0.47 -16.07
C ALA A 230 43.08 0.50 -17.61
N SER A 231 41.91 0.79 -18.19
CA SER A 231 41.75 0.96 -19.64
C SER A 231 42.46 2.20 -20.19
N VAL A 232 42.62 3.26 -19.39
CA VAL A 232 43.36 4.49 -19.77
C VAL A 232 44.88 4.26 -19.71
N SER A 233 45.39 3.49 -18.74
CA SER A 233 46.82 3.16 -18.69
C SER A 233 47.31 2.30 -19.87
N ASN A 234 46.40 1.62 -20.58
CA ASN A 234 46.71 0.65 -21.62
C ASN A 234 46.84 1.23 -23.05
N GLU A 235 47.12 2.54 -23.21
CA GLU A 235 47.28 3.14 -24.54
C GLU A 235 48.51 2.61 -25.29
N SER A 236 49.59 2.23 -24.60
CA SER A 236 50.81 1.69 -25.24
C SER A 236 50.77 0.18 -25.40
N MET A 237 50.00 -0.31 -26.38
CA MET A 237 49.80 -1.72 -26.82
C MET A 237 51.08 -2.52 -27.12
N ARG A 238 51.95 -2.75 -26.14
CA ARG A 238 53.19 -3.54 -26.26
C ARG A 238 53.07 -4.94 -25.65
N ASP A 239 52.30 -5.11 -24.58
CA ASP A 239 52.25 -6.36 -23.81
C ASP A 239 50.82 -6.80 -23.47
N LYS A 240 50.13 -7.40 -24.44
CA LYS A 240 48.69 -7.74 -24.27
C LYS A 240 48.39 -8.71 -23.13
N THR A 241 49.32 -9.58 -22.74
CA THR A 241 49.09 -10.59 -21.68
C THR A 241 49.31 -10.03 -20.28
N PHE A 242 50.17 -9.02 -20.14
CA PHE A 242 50.38 -8.30 -18.88
C PHE A 242 49.42 -7.12 -18.73
N ASP A 243 49.32 -6.26 -19.76
CA ASP A 243 48.53 -5.01 -19.73
C ASP A 243 47.04 -5.27 -19.45
N TRP A 244 46.48 -6.37 -19.97
CA TRP A 244 45.05 -6.69 -19.81
C TRP A 244 44.72 -7.38 -18.48
N PHE A 245 45.70 -7.90 -17.73
CA PHE A 245 45.44 -8.64 -16.49
C PHE A 245 44.59 -7.85 -15.46
N PRO A 246 44.83 -6.54 -15.21
CA PRO A 246 43.95 -5.75 -14.35
C PRO A 246 42.52 -5.57 -14.89
N GLU A 247 42.30 -5.62 -16.21
CA GLU A 247 40.95 -5.50 -16.81
C GLU A 247 40.08 -6.71 -16.42
N PHE A 248 40.65 -7.92 -16.39
CA PHE A 248 39.97 -9.13 -15.91
C PHE A 248 39.58 -9.01 -14.42
N LEU A 249 40.52 -8.61 -13.55
CA LEU A 249 40.27 -8.44 -12.12
C LEU A 249 39.13 -7.45 -11.84
N TRP A 250 39.19 -6.26 -12.44
CA TRP A 250 38.18 -5.23 -12.21
C TRP A 250 36.83 -5.56 -12.87
N THR A 251 36.82 -6.35 -13.95
CA THR A 251 35.59 -6.85 -14.56
C THR A 251 34.85 -7.83 -13.64
N THR A 252 35.57 -8.80 -13.05
CA THR A 252 35.01 -9.72 -12.05
C THR A 252 34.49 -8.96 -10.82
N ALA A 253 35.24 -7.96 -10.35
CA ALA A 253 34.81 -7.11 -9.24
C ALA A 253 33.53 -6.29 -9.56
N GLU A 254 33.45 -5.70 -10.76
CA GLU A 254 32.29 -4.93 -11.23
C GLU A 254 31.02 -5.78 -11.28
N ILE A 255 31.06 -6.93 -11.96
CA ILE A 255 29.92 -7.86 -12.06
C ILE A 255 29.48 -8.31 -10.65
N THR A 256 30.44 -8.69 -9.80
CA THR A 256 30.17 -9.13 -8.42
C THR A 256 29.52 -8.03 -7.59
N SER A 257 30.02 -6.79 -7.69
CA SER A 257 29.46 -5.64 -6.97
C SER A 257 28.00 -5.38 -7.33
N GLY A 258 27.64 -5.51 -8.62
CA GLY A 258 26.27 -5.36 -9.10
C GLY A 258 25.34 -6.47 -8.61
N ILE A 259 25.81 -7.72 -8.62
CA ILE A 259 25.08 -8.87 -8.05
C ILE A 259 24.83 -8.64 -6.55
N VAL A 260 25.86 -8.25 -5.78
CA VAL A 260 25.73 -7.95 -4.34
C VAL A 260 24.75 -6.79 -4.11
N ALA A 261 24.89 -5.68 -4.85
CA ALA A 261 24.01 -4.51 -4.74
C ALA A 261 22.53 -4.85 -5.01
N SER A 262 22.27 -5.74 -5.98
CA SER A 262 20.92 -6.25 -6.26
C SER A 262 20.35 -7.08 -5.10
N CYS A 263 21.18 -7.77 -4.32
CA CYS A 263 20.78 -8.62 -3.21
C CYS A 263 20.57 -7.87 -1.88
N LEU A 264 21.20 -6.69 -1.70
CA LEU A 264 21.15 -5.92 -0.45
C LEU A 264 19.73 -5.65 0.10
N PRO A 265 18.70 -5.30 -0.71
CA PRO A 265 17.36 -5.06 -0.19
C PRO A 265 16.66 -6.29 0.43
N ALA A 266 17.17 -7.51 0.24
CA ALA A 266 16.67 -8.71 0.94
C ALA A 266 17.19 -8.83 2.39
N VAL A 267 18.37 -8.26 2.69
CA VAL A 267 19.08 -8.41 3.98
C VAL A 267 18.21 -8.00 5.18
N PRO A 268 17.47 -6.86 5.18
CA PRO A 268 16.70 -6.45 6.36
C PRO A 268 15.57 -7.42 6.76
N SER A 269 15.10 -8.27 5.84
CA SER A 269 14.09 -9.29 6.15
C SER A 269 14.71 -10.51 6.82
N VAL A 270 15.86 -10.98 6.31
CA VAL A 270 16.63 -12.08 6.92
C VAL A 270 17.15 -11.67 8.31
N PHE A 271 17.69 -10.45 8.44
CA PHE A 271 18.29 -9.96 9.68
C PHE A 271 17.26 -9.89 10.83
N ARG A 272 16.02 -9.49 10.53
CA ARG A 272 14.91 -9.48 11.51
C ARG A 272 14.55 -10.89 11.97
N LEU A 273 14.41 -11.85 11.05
CA LEU A 273 14.12 -13.25 11.38
C LEU A 273 15.25 -13.89 12.20
N PHE A 274 16.52 -13.64 11.82
CA PHE A 274 17.68 -14.14 12.55
C PHE A 274 17.71 -13.59 13.96
N PHE A 275 17.69 -12.25 14.14
CA PHE A 275 17.74 -11.62 15.47
C PHE A 275 16.53 -11.94 16.34
N GLN A 276 15.33 -12.13 15.78
CA GLN A 276 14.19 -12.65 16.54
C GLN A 276 14.49 -14.05 17.07
N LYS A 277 14.97 -14.97 16.21
CA LYS A 277 15.31 -16.35 16.62
C LYS A 277 16.47 -16.40 17.62
N THR A 278 17.51 -15.58 17.45
CA THR A 278 18.60 -15.47 18.43
C THR A 278 18.10 -14.92 19.77
N ARG A 279 17.21 -13.93 19.75
CA ARG A 279 16.61 -13.35 20.96
C ARG A 279 15.72 -14.35 21.70
N THR A 280 14.97 -15.21 21.00
CA THR A 280 14.25 -16.33 21.62
C THR A 280 15.20 -17.31 22.28
N ILE A 281 16.24 -17.77 21.58
CA ILE A 281 17.24 -18.73 22.12
C ILE A 281 18.01 -18.15 23.32
N LEU A 282 18.33 -16.85 23.29
CA LEU A 282 18.93 -16.13 24.44
C LEU A 282 17.95 -16.00 25.61
N SER A 283 16.66 -15.79 25.34
CA SER A 283 15.61 -15.77 26.37
C SER A 283 15.40 -17.15 27.02
N GLU A 284 15.47 -18.23 26.24
CA GLU A 284 15.43 -19.61 26.76
C GLU A 284 16.65 -19.93 27.63
N ARG A 285 17.85 -19.47 27.24
CA ARG A 285 19.05 -19.58 28.09
C ARG A 285 18.96 -18.74 29.36
N GLY A 286 18.40 -17.53 29.29
CA GLY A 286 18.17 -16.69 30.47
C GLY A 286 17.20 -17.34 31.46
N SER A 287 16.05 -17.82 30.97
CA SER A 287 15.01 -18.45 31.81
C SER A 287 15.51 -19.72 32.53
N ARG A 288 16.38 -20.51 31.89
CA ARG A 288 16.99 -21.70 32.53
C ARG A 288 17.95 -21.36 33.68
N HIS A 289 18.43 -20.12 33.80
CA HIS A 289 19.32 -19.72 34.89
C HIS A 289 18.58 -19.16 36.12
N SER A 290 17.35 -18.68 35.95
CA SER A 290 16.51 -18.18 37.06
C SER A 290 15.83 -19.29 37.87
N THR A 291 15.45 -20.42 37.25
CA THR A 291 14.74 -21.51 37.94
C THR A 291 15.61 -22.27 38.95
N LEU A 292 16.95 -22.14 38.87
CA LEU A 292 17.93 -22.82 39.72
C LEU A 292 18.28 -22.08 41.03
N LYS A 293 17.54 -21.02 41.39
CA LYS A 293 17.74 -20.25 42.64
C LYS A 293 16.51 -20.13 43.55
N ALA A 294 15.43 -20.88 43.26
CA ALA A 294 14.17 -20.85 44.01
C ALA A 294 13.83 -22.19 44.69
N LEU A 295 14.83 -23.05 44.91
CA LEU A 295 14.69 -24.35 45.59
C LEU A 295 15.56 -24.42 46.84
N ASP A 296 15.28 -23.54 47.80
CA ASP A 296 15.64 -23.77 49.19
C ASP A 296 14.70 -22.98 50.13
N PHE A 297 13.72 -23.69 50.70
CA PHE A 297 13.04 -23.49 51.99
C PHE A 297 11.71 -24.26 51.99
N SER A 298 11.66 -25.36 52.74
CA SER A 298 10.42 -26.04 53.14
C SER A 298 10.24 -25.86 54.65
N PRO A 299 9.00 -25.82 55.15
CA PRO A 299 8.53 -27.01 55.86
C PRO A 299 7.16 -27.53 55.42
N ARG A 300 7.01 -28.87 55.50
CA ARG A 300 5.98 -29.65 56.24
C ARG A 300 4.67 -28.92 56.67
N SER A 301 3.48 -29.55 56.64
CA SER A 301 3.15 -30.99 56.49
C SER A 301 1.65 -31.24 56.18
N HIS A 302 1.31 -32.53 56.06
CA HIS A 302 -0.03 -33.17 55.93
C HIS A 302 -0.65 -33.08 54.52
N LEU A 303 -0.86 -34.17 53.76
CA LEU A 303 -1.48 -35.49 53.99
C LEU A 303 -3.03 -35.50 53.92
N THR A 304 -3.52 -36.17 52.87
CA THR A 304 -4.78 -36.96 52.80
C THR A 304 -6.14 -36.22 52.91
N ARG A 305 -7.26 -36.72 52.35
CA ARG A 305 -7.52 -37.66 51.22
C ARG A 305 -9.06 -37.75 50.99
N GLN A 306 -9.48 -37.88 49.72
CA GLN A 306 -10.80 -38.36 49.24
C GLN A 306 -12.10 -37.56 49.53
N THR A 307 -12.67 -37.03 48.44
CA THR A 307 -14.06 -37.26 47.95
C THR A 307 -15.22 -37.50 48.94
N LYS A 308 -16.30 -36.69 48.83
CA LYS A 308 -17.57 -37.18 48.23
C LYS A 308 -18.53 -36.04 47.77
N GLN A 309 -19.73 -36.45 47.36
CA GLN A 309 -20.75 -35.77 46.55
C GLN A 309 -21.71 -34.83 47.34
N SER A 310 -22.58 -34.18 46.55
CA SER A 310 -24.02 -33.88 46.76
C SER A 310 -24.49 -32.63 47.54
N ASN A 311 -25.11 -31.73 46.74
CA ASN A 311 -26.43 -31.10 46.89
C ASN A 311 -26.70 -29.89 47.82
N ASP A 312 -27.35 -28.92 47.17
CA ASP A 312 -28.50 -28.07 47.57
C ASP A 312 -28.37 -26.76 48.38
N SER A 313 -29.21 -25.81 47.90
CA SER A 313 -29.83 -24.63 48.56
C SER A 313 -29.00 -23.42 49.02
N ASP A 314 -29.27 -22.31 48.32
CA ASP A 314 -29.68 -20.98 48.83
C ASP A 314 -28.69 -19.92 49.34
N THR A 315 -29.13 -18.65 49.12
CA THR A 315 -28.62 -17.35 49.62
C THR A 315 -27.23 -16.88 49.10
N GLU A 316 -27.00 -15.60 48.79
CA GLU A 316 -27.85 -14.39 48.89
C GLU A 316 -27.47 -13.30 47.85
N LEU A 317 -28.37 -12.34 47.59
CA LEU A 317 -28.08 -11.10 46.84
C LEU A 317 -27.74 -9.95 47.80
N TYR A 318 -26.70 -9.17 47.50
CA TYR A 318 -26.51 -7.80 48.02
C TYR A 318 -25.88 -6.90 46.93
N PRO A 319 -26.04 -5.55 46.99
CA PRO A 319 -26.32 -4.76 45.79
C PRO A 319 -25.18 -3.78 45.41
N CYS A 320 -25.36 -3.11 44.27
CA CYS A 320 -24.59 -1.94 43.88
C CYS A 320 -25.32 -0.67 44.31
N ASP A 321 -24.63 0.29 44.94
CA ASP A 321 -25.16 1.64 45.18
C ASP A 321 -24.03 2.69 45.36
N SER A 322 -24.41 3.96 45.30
CA SER A 322 -23.63 5.20 45.47
C SER A 322 -22.60 5.56 44.38
N SER A 323 -22.85 6.71 43.74
CA SER A 323 -21.94 7.43 42.84
C SER A 323 -21.17 8.54 43.58
N PRO A 324 -20.04 9.02 43.04
CA PRO A 324 -19.43 10.27 43.49
C PRO A 324 -19.27 11.30 42.35
N TRP A 325 -20.27 12.18 42.19
CA TRP A 325 -20.16 13.43 41.43
C TRP A 325 -20.48 14.64 42.33
N GLU A 326 -19.59 14.99 43.26
CA GLU A 326 -19.71 16.24 44.02
C GLU A 326 -18.38 16.66 44.69
N ARG A 327 -17.78 17.75 44.19
CA ARG A 327 -17.01 18.75 44.96
C ARG A 327 -16.53 19.92 44.09
N GLU A 328 -16.78 21.13 44.57
CA GLU A 328 -16.16 22.36 44.08
C GLU A 328 -14.84 22.67 44.84
N PRO A 329 -14.01 23.63 44.36
CA PRO A 329 -12.60 23.73 44.76
C PRO A 329 -12.31 24.79 45.84
N GLU A 330 -11.14 24.66 46.48
CA GLU A 330 -10.47 25.71 47.28
C GLU A 330 -8.97 25.80 46.87
N PRO A 331 -8.26 26.93 47.12
CA PRO A 331 -7.13 27.34 46.27
C PRO A 331 -5.73 27.31 46.93
N GLY A 332 -4.70 27.43 46.09
CA GLY A 332 -3.40 28.01 46.47
C GLY A 332 -2.16 27.14 46.23
N LEU A 333 -1.07 27.78 45.79
CA LEU A 333 0.28 27.22 45.50
C LEU A 333 0.30 26.03 44.51
N GLY A 334 0.84 26.12 43.29
CA GLY A 334 1.60 27.20 42.65
C GLY A 334 3.09 26.90 42.64
N ASP A 335 3.61 26.54 41.46
CA ASP A 335 5.04 26.42 41.19
C ASP A 335 5.33 26.84 39.74
N VAL A 336 6.55 27.34 39.48
CA VAL A 336 6.87 28.13 38.26
C VAL A 336 7.86 27.41 37.37
N PHE A 337 7.54 27.28 36.07
CA PHE A 337 8.53 26.93 35.05
C PHE A 337 8.54 27.93 33.88
N GLN A 338 9.58 28.76 33.84
CA GLN A 338 9.95 29.54 32.66
C GLN A 338 10.80 28.67 31.71
N GLY A 339 10.62 28.82 30.39
CA GLY A 339 11.28 27.98 29.38
C GLY A 339 11.44 28.67 28.02
N LEU A 340 12.40 29.60 27.96
CA LEU A 340 12.89 30.41 26.83
C LEU A 340 12.23 30.24 25.44
N CYS A 341 11.80 31.39 24.88
CA CYS A 341 11.54 31.54 23.45
C CYS A 341 12.83 31.61 22.62
N TYR A 342 12.77 31.19 21.36
CA TYR A 342 13.70 31.62 20.31
C TYR A 342 12.93 32.11 19.08
N THR A 343 12.98 33.41 18.82
CA THR A 343 12.53 34.01 17.56
C THR A 343 13.73 34.26 16.65
N LYS A 344 13.53 34.10 15.33
CA LYS A 344 14.37 34.74 14.31
C LYS A 344 13.48 35.35 13.24
N SER A 345 13.18 36.63 13.42
CA SER A 345 12.79 37.51 12.32
C SER A 345 14.01 37.77 11.41
N GLY A 346 13.75 38.05 10.13
CA GLY A 346 14.80 38.19 9.12
C GLY A 346 14.27 38.84 7.85
N ALA A 347 13.65 40.00 7.97
CA ALA A 347 13.15 40.77 6.83
C ALA A 347 14.24 41.69 6.26
N ARG A 348 14.38 41.69 4.94
CA ARG A 348 14.90 42.81 4.14
C ARG A 348 13.98 42.97 2.93
N GLY A 349 13.45 44.18 2.73
CA GLY A 349 12.91 44.61 1.45
C GLY A 349 14.00 45.30 0.61
N GLY A 350 13.65 45.72 -0.60
CA GLY A 350 14.57 46.41 -1.52
C GLY A 350 14.16 46.24 -2.98
N ASP A 351 13.16 47.02 -3.39
CA ASP A 351 13.00 47.77 -4.63
C ASP A 351 13.21 47.12 -6.03
N ASP A 352 12.25 47.44 -6.90
CA ASP A 352 12.34 47.88 -8.30
C ASP A 352 13.15 47.10 -9.36
N GLY A 353 12.54 46.94 -10.53
CA GLY A 353 13.13 46.23 -11.68
C GLY A 353 12.24 46.19 -12.92
N ASP A 354 11.69 47.34 -13.32
CA ASP A 354 10.80 47.48 -14.47
C ASP A 354 11.47 47.11 -15.81
N LYS A 355 10.82 46.29 -16.64
CA LYS A 355 11.13 46.11 -18.08
C LYS A 355 9.89 45.71 -18.91
N VAL A 356 9.42 46.70 -19.68
CA VAL A 356 8.54 46.59 -20.87
C VAL A 356 9.38 46.15 -22.10
N VAL A 357 8.81 46.15 -23.32
CA VAL A 357 9.39 45.78 -24.64
C VAL A 357 9.29 44.27 -24.92
N ASP A 358 8.67 43.73 -25.99
CA ASP A 358 7.86 44.23 -27.14
C ASP A 358 6.97 43.03 -27.61
N GLY A 359 6.04 43.07 -28.59
CA GLY A 359 5.59 44.11 -29.53
C GLY A 359 5.21 43.49 -30.89
N GLY A 360 3.93 43.56 -31.30
CA GLY A 360 3.40 43.14 -32.62
C GLY A 360 3.16 41.63 -32.86
N ASP A 361 2.37 41.19 -33.86
CA ASP A 361 1.38 41.95 -34.65
C ASP A 361 0.35 41.05 -35.40
N ILE A 362 -0.92 41.48 -35.38
CA ILE A 362 -1.94 41.55 -36.47
C ILE A 362 -2.35 40.29 -37.31
N ALA A 363 -3.65 40.30 -37.70
CA ALA A 363 -4.36 39.54 -38.75
C ALA A 363 -5.07 38.21 -38.39
N ASP A 364 -6.26 37.91 -38.92
CA ASP A 364 -7.61 38.52 -38.76
C ASP A 364 -8.63 37.73 -39.65
N GLY A 365 -9.94 37.84 -39.35
CA GLY A 365 -11.05 37.31 -40.15
C GLY A 365 -11.66 35.97 -39.69
N GLY A 366 -12.99 35.80 -39.59
CA GLY A 366 -14.05 36.81 -39.70
C GLY A 366 -15.49 36.23 -39.75
N GLY A 367 -16.40 36.77 -38.91
CA GLY A 367 -17.85 36.45 -38.86
C GLY A 367 -18.22 35.23 -37.99
N GLY A 368 -19.30 35.18 -37.20
CA GLY A 368 -20.47 36.08 -37.00
C GLY A 368 -21.78 35.28 -37.13
N GLN A 369 -22.93 35.53 -36.47
CA GLN A 369 -23.46 36.51 -35.49
C GLN A 369 -24.71 35.83 -34.85
N ARG A 370 -25.31 36.08 -33.66
CA ARG A 370 -25.37 37.14 -32.60
C ARG A 370 -25.37 36.44 -31.20
N GLN A 371 -25.19 37.04 -30.02
CA GLN A 371 -25.42 38.37 -29.40
C GLN A 371 -26.75 38.49 -28.61
N GLY A 372 -26.63 38.85 -27.33
CA GLY A 372 -27.72 39.01 -26.36
C GLY A 372 -27.34 40.00 -25.24
N ILE A 373 -27.20 41.26 -25.63
CA ILE A 373 -27.61 42.50 -24.93
C ILE A 373 -27.59 42.48 -23.38
N LEU A 374 -26.68 43.28 -22.81
CA LEU A 374 -26.89 43.98 -21.54
C LEU A 374 -26.82 45.49 -21.81
N LYS A 375 -27.67 46.29 -21.17
CA LYS A 375 -27.79 47.74 -21.42
C LYS A 375 -27.28 48.53 -20.20
N ILE A 376 -26.28 49.37 -20.41
CA ILE A 376 -25.79 50.32 -19.40
C ILE A 376 -26.75 51.51 -19.32
N VAL A 377 -26.96 52.03 -18.11
CA VAL A 377 -27.50 53.36 -17.84
C VAL A 377 -26.56 54.00 -16.81
N GLU A 378 -26.04 55.17 -17.12
CA GLU A 378 -25.13 55.93 -16.27
C GLU A 378 -25.90 56.78 -15.25
N VAL A 379 -25.27 57.06 -14.11
CA VAL A 379 -25.63 58.15 -13.20
C VAL A 379 -24.32 58.74 -12.68
N ASP A 380 -24.11 60.03 -12.94
CA ASP A 380 -22.89 60.73 -12.53
C ASP A 380 -22.78 60.91 -11.00
N ILE A 381 -21.54 60.96 -10.50
CA ILE A 381 -21.22 61.41 -9.14
C ILE A 381 -19.99 62.32 -9.21
N GLU A 382 -20.15 63.57 -8.80
CA GLU A 382 -19.04 64.53 -8.69
C GLU A 382 -18.11 64.22 -7.50
N SER A 383 -16.84 64.59 -7.65
CA SER A 383 -15.83 64.56 -6.58
C SER A 383 -16.12 65.61 -5.50
N ALA A 384 -15.69 65.55 -4.23
CA ALA A 384 -14.66 64.76 -3.54
C ALA A 384 -14.90 64.86 -2.00
N PRO A 385 -13.92 64.62 -1.08
CA PRO A 385 -12.89 63.58 -1.01
C PRO A 385 -12.88 62.82 0.35
N GLY A 386 -12.37 61.59 0.33
CA GLY A 386 -11.45 61.12 1.39
C GLY A 386 -12.00 60.54 2.70
N ARG A 387 -12.33 59.24 2.70
CA ARG A 387 -11.93 58.34 3.79
C ARG A 387 -11.65 56.94 3.25
N ARG A 388 -10.60 56.27 3.74
CA ARG A 388 -10.40 54.83 3.49
C ARG A 388 -11.32 54.07 4.41
N ASP A 389 -12.35 53.45 3.86
CA ASP A 389 -13.14 52.46 4.60
C ASP A 389 -13.02 51.06 3.99
N LYS A 390 -13.29 50.06 4.82
CA LYS A 390 -12.96 48.66 4.53
C LYS A 390 -13.96 48.05 3.57
N SER A 391 -13.51 47.09 2.78
CA SER A 391 -14.40 46.21 2.01
C SER A 391 -15.36 45.48 2.96
N CYS A 392 -16.66 45.76 2.88
CA CYS A 392 -17.69 44.93 3.48
C CYS A 392 -17.75 43.58 2.76
N ALA A 393 -16.89 42.65 3.18
CA ALA A 393 -17.23 41.24 3.10
C ALA A 393 -18.50 41.02 3.91
N LEU A 394 -19.48 40.31 3.35
CA LEU A 394 -20.67 39.91 4.10
C LEU A 394 -20.28 38.71 4.98
N ASP A 395 -19.63 38.99 6.11
CA ASP A 395 -19.30 37.99 7.12
C ASP A 395 -20.58 37.45 7.74
N ILE A 396 -21.14 36.40 7.14
CA ILE A 396 -22.17 35.56 7.75
C ILE A 396 -21.51 34.79 8.88
N VAL A 397 -21.42 35.46 10.04
CA VAL A 397 -20.97 34.85 11.30
C VAL A 397 -21.98 33.76 11.65
N MET A 398 -21.64 32.51 11.33
CA MET A 398 -22.44 31.35 11.74
C MET A 398 -22.34 31.16 13.26
N THR A 399 -23.19 31.89 13.98
CA THR A 399 -23.52 31.63 15.38
C THR A 399 -24.17 30.25 15.45
N ASN A 400 -23.40 29.24 15.86
CA ASN A 400 -23.94 27.91 16.13
C ASN A 400 -25.02 28.04 17.23
N PRO A 401 -26.18 27.37 17.10
CA PRO A 401 -27.25 27.43 18.09
C PRO A 401 -26.78 26.83 19.43
N ALA A 402 -27.40 27.22 20.54
CA ALA A 402 -27.06 26.65 21.85
C ALA A 402 -27.44 25.16 21.96
N CYS A 403 -28.53 24.77 21.29
CA CYS A 403 -29.10 23.43 21.28
C CYS A 403 -29.25 22.91 19.84
N HIS A 404 -29.56 21.61 19.70
CA HIS A 404 -29.85 20.97 18.43
C HIS A 404 -30.84 19.80 18.57
N LYS A 405 -31.53 19.48 17.47
CA LYS A 405 -32.51 18.39 17.40
C LYS A 405 -31.83 17.06 17.11
N VAL A 406 -32.23 16.04 17.86
CA VAL A 406 -31.74 14.65 17.76
C VAL A 406 -32.91 13.67 17.82
N ALA A 407 -32.76 12.49 17.21
CA ALA A 407 -33.64 11.36 17.44
C ALA A 407 -33.03 10.47 18.53
N ALA A 408 -33.61 10.51 19.73
CA ALA A 408 -33.18 9.68 20.85
C ALA A 408 -34.02 8.39 20.90
N LEU A 409 -33.34 7.26 21.04
CA LEU A 409 -33.94 5.95 21.30
C LEU A 409 -34.73 6.01 22.62
N LEU A 410 -35.93 5.45 22.57
CA LEU A 410 -36.79 5.17 23.73
C LEU A 410 -36.53 3.75 24.23
N GLU A 411 -36.74 3.51 25.52
CA GLU A 411 -36.69 2.17 26.11
C GLU A 411 -37.98 1.39 25.77
N GLY A 412 -37.83 0.12 25.37
CA GLY A 412 -38.92 -0.78 25.02
C GLY A 412 -38.52 -1.88 24.04
N ASP A 413 -39.43 -2.82 23.76
CA ASP A 413 -39.18 -3.97 22.88
C ASP A 413 -39.09 -3.61 21.39
N GLU A 414 -39.70 -2.49 20.99
CA GLU A 414 -39.68 -1.97 19.62
C GLU A 414 -38.71 -0.78 19.47
N PRO A 415 -37.85 -0.76 18.44
CA PRO A 415 -37.06 0.41 18.04
C PRO A 415 -37.91 1.67 17.74
N ARG A 416 -38.11 2.51 18.76
CA ARG A 416 -38.87 3.76 18.69
C ARG A 416 -38.00 4.94 19.11
N PHE A 417 -38.18 6.08 18.45
CA PHE A 417 -37.38 7.28 18.63
C PHE A 417 -38.26 8.50 18.91
N GLU A 418 -37.86 9.29 19.90
CA GLU A 418 -38.41 10.62 20.17
C GLU A 418 -37.51 11.69 19.54
N ILE A 419 -38.11 12.78 19.02
CA ILE A 419 -37.35 13.95 18.59
C ILE A 419 -37.26 14.92 19.76
N ILE A 420 -36.05 15.10 20.28
CA ILE A 420 -35.76 15.99 21.40
C ILE A 420 -34.71 17.02 21.01
N GLU A 421 -34.69 18.14 21.73
CA GLU A 421 -33.69 19.19 21.59
C GLU A 421 -32.78 19.19 22.81
N ILE A 422 -31.46 19.09 22.58
CA ILE A 422 -30.44 19.00 23.62
C ILE A 422 -29.33 20.03 23.38
N PRO A 423 -28.52 20.41 24.39
CA PRO A 423 -27.36 21.29 24.17
C PRO A 423 -26.38 20.72 23.13
N LEU A 424 -25.66 21.59 22.42
CA LEU A 424 -24.59 21.14 21.52
C LEU A 424 -23.54 20.31 22.28
N PRO A 425 -23.03 19.21 21.69
CA PRO A 425 -22.00 18.39 22.30
C PRO A 425 -20.70 19.17 22.51
N GLU A 426 -20.04 18.93 23.65
CA GLU A 426 -18.78 19.58 24.00
C GLU A 426 -17.67 19.29 22.98
N LEU A 427 -16.89 20.32 22.65
CA LEU A 427 -15.87 20.25 21.60
C LEU A 427 -14.47 20.20 22.21
N GLY A 428 -13.85 19.01 22.20
CA GLY A 428 -12.48 18.83 22.66
C GLY A 428 -11.44 19.60 21.81
N PRO A 429 -10.22 19.81 22.35
CA PRO A 429 -9.22 20.69 21.74
C PRO A 429 -8.72 20.20 20.38
N THR A 430 -8.84 18.91 20.08
CA THR A 430 -8.41 18.28 18.81
C THR A 430 -9.55 17.92 17.88
N ASP A 431 -10.77 18.39 18.16
CA ASP A 431 -11.97 17.82 17.57
C ASP A 431 -12.69 18.83 16.66
N LEU A 432 -13.72 18.36 15.95
CA LEU A 432 -14.47 19.12 14.97
C LEU A 432 -15.96 18.99 15.22
N LEU A 433 -16.65 20.12 15.39
CA LEU A 433 -18.10 20.14 15.35
C LEU A 433 -18.52 20.14 13.88
N VAL A 434 -19.32 19.16 13.49
CA VAL A 434 -19.84 19.00 12.13
C VAL A 434 -21.35 19.15 12.18
N LYS A 435 -21.89 20.07 11.37
CA LYS A 435 -23.33 20.15 11.08
C LYS A 435 -23.63 19.14 9.97
N LEU A 436 -24.50 18.19 10.26
CA LEU A 436 -24.88 17.12 9.32
C LEU A 436 -26.05 17.59 8.45
N SER A 437 -25.97 17.29 7.15
CA SER A 437 -27.04 17.54 6.17
C SER A 437 -27.93 16.31 5.98
N VAL A 438 -27.33 15.12 6.02
CA VAL A 438 -28.02 13.83 5.93
C VAL A 438 -27.33 12.76 6.79
N THR A 439 -28.05 11.68 7.06
CA THR A 439 -27.50 10.44 7.59
C THR A 439 -28.24 9.23 7.01
N GLY A 440 -27.51 8.20 6.59
CA GLY A 440 -28.13 6.93 6.22
C GLY A 440 -28.62 6.14 7.43
N VAL A 441 -29.50 5.16 7.20
CA VAL A 441 -29.98 4.20 8.21
C VAL A 441 -29.53 2.79 7.81
N CYS A 442 -28.98 2.00 8.74
CA CYS A 442 -28.43 0.68 8.47
C CYS A 442 -29.03 -0.41 9.38
N GLY A 443 -28.93 -1.67 8.95
CA GLY A 443 -29.32 -2.82 9.78
C GLY A 443 -28.56 -2.92 11.10
N THR A 444 -27.35 -2.34 11.17
CA THR A 444 -26.59 -2.19 12.44
C THR A 444 -27.32 -1.28 13.43
N ASP A 445 -27.93 -0.18 12.99
CA ASP A 445 -28.69 0.72 13.88
C ASP A 445 -29.94 0.02 14.42
N LEU A 446 -30.64 -0.74 13.57
CA LEU A 446 -31.76 -1.60 13.98
C LEU A 446 -31.32 -2.70 14.98
N GLY A 447 -30.15 -3.29 14.77
CA GLY A 447 -29.57 -4.32 15.64
C GLY A 447 -29.10 -3.78 17.00
N LEU A 448 -28.68 -2.51 17.06
CA LEU A 448 -28.41 -1.80 18.32
C LEU A 448 -29.72 -1.42 19.02
N ALA A 449 -30.67 -0.81 18.30
CA ALA A 449 -31.95 -0.36 18.85
C ALA A 449 -32.83 -1.50 19.40
N SER A 450 -32.72 -2.71 18.82
CA SER A 450 -33.42 -3.91 19.32
C SER A 450 -32.57 -4.77 20.27
N GLY A 451 -31.47 -4.23 20.84
CA GLY A 451 -30.61 -4.89 21.82
C GLY A 451 -29.76 -6.07 21.31
N LYS A 452 -30.04 -6.59 20.11
CA LYS A 452 -29.42 -7.80 19.51
C LYS A 452 -27.91 -7.70 19.31
N LEU A 453 -27.36 -6.48 19.21
CA LEU A 453 -25.92 -6.23 19.12
C LEU A 453 -25.29 -5.83 20.48
N GLY A 454 -26.05 -5.90 21.58
CA GLY A 454 -25.65 -5.45 22.91
C GLY A 454 -25.83 -3.94 23.12
N PRO A 455 -25.31 -3.39 24.25
CA PRO A 455 -25.52 -2.00 24.64
C PRO A 455 -25.12 -0.96 23.59
N CYS A 456 -25.87 0.14 23.55
CA CYS A 456 -25.72 1.24 22.61
C CYS A 456 -25.94 2.62 23.28
N ARG A 457 -25.84 3.70 22.50
CA ARG A 457 -26.17 5.07 22.95
C ARG A 457 -27.62 5.41 22.62
N ARG A 458 -28.18 6.43 23.28
CA ARG A 458 -29.52 6.93 22.94
C ARG A 458 -29.56 7.52 21.52
N ILE A 459 -28.50 8.19 21.07
CA ILE A 459 -28.42 8.75 19.71
C ILE A 459 -27.65 7.77 18.82
N LEU A 460 -28.37 7.07 17.94
CA LEU A 460 -27.80 6.10 16.99
C LEU A 460 -27.38 6.78 15.66
N GLY A 461 -27.11 5.97 14.62
CA GLY A 461 -26.69 6.44 13.30
C GLY A 461 -25.17 6.51 13.16
N HIS A 462 -24.69 6.09 11.98
CA HIS A 462 -23.25 6.03 11.68
C HIS A 462 -22.94 6.17 10.18
N GLU A 463 -23.83 6.82 9.43
CA GLU A 463 -23.75 7.06 7.98
C GLU A 463 -23.93 8.55 7.65
N GLY A 464 -23.36 9.43 8.47
CA GLY A 464 -23.57 10.88 8.41
C GLY A 464 -22.70 11.60 7.38
N ILE A 465 -23.25 12.62 6.71
CA ILE A 465 -22.53 13.55 5.84
C ILE A 465 -22.80 14.98 6.32
N GLY A 466 -21.79 15.85 6.29
CA GLY A 466 -21.95 17.23 6.76
C GLY A 466 -20.77 18.14 6.45
N ARG A 467 -20.76 19.31 7.09
CA ARG A 467 -19.70 20.32 6.98
C ARG A 467 -19.18 20.74 8.36
N VAL A 468 -17.87 20.97 8.44
CA VAL A 468 -17.21 21.46 9.66
C VAL A 468 -17.66 22.90 9.98
N VAL A 469 -18.20 23.13 11.17
CA VAL A 469 -18.71 24.44 11.62
C VAL A 469 -17.94 25.03 12.80
N LYS A 470 -17.19 24.22 13.56
CA LYS A 470 -16.27 24.68 14.62
C LYS A 470 -15.08 23.72 14.74
N ARG A 471 -13.92 24.26 15.13
CA ARG A 471 -12.66 23.51 15.35
C ARG A 471 -12.25 23.63 16.82
N GLY A 472 -11.66 22.58 17.37
CA GLY A 472 -11.03 22.58 18.68
C GLY A 472 -9.83 23.53 18.73
N SER A 473 -9.53 24.07 19.91
CA SER A 473 -8.55 25.14 20.14
C SER A 473 -7.09 24.77 19.82
N ALA A 474 -6.74 23.48 19.74
CA ALA A 474 -5.41 23.01 19.39
C ALA A 474 -5.24 22.68 17.89
N LEU A 475 -6.29 22.85 17.07
CA LEU A 475 -6.21 22.63 15.62
C LEU A 475 -5.82 23.94 14.89
N PRO A 476 -4.66 24.00 14.21
CA PRO A 476 -4.29 25.18 13.43
C PRO A 476 -5.21 25.33 12.21
N GLU A 477 -5.43 26.56 11.76
CA GLU A 477 -6.44 26.85 10.73
C GLU A 477 -6.22 26.12 9.40
N SER A 478 -4.96 25.84 9.06
CA SER A 478 -4.54 25.11 7.86
C SER A 478 -4.84 23.61 7.89
N SER A 479 -5.27 23.06 9.02
CA SER A 479 -5.53 21.61 9.17
C SER A 479 -6.85 21.16 8.51
N VAL A 480 -7.88 22.01 8.57
CA VAL A 480 -9.23 21.79 8.04
C VAL A 480 -9.96 23.14 7.99
N ALA A 481 -10.68 23.38 6.89
CA ALA A 481 -11.43 24.62 6.71
C ALA A 481 -12.83 24.53 7.35
N ILE A 482 -13.33 25.66 7.84
CA ILE A 482 -14.78 25.80 8.10
C ILE A 482 -15.53 25.67 6.76
N GLY A 483 -16.69 25.01 6.77
CA GLY A 483 -17.44 24.66 5.56
C GLY A 483 -16.93 23.40 4.84
N GLN A 484 -15.79 22.81 5.22
CA GLN A 484 -15.26 21.62 4.54
C GLN A 484 -16.21 20.41 4.68
N ARG A 485 -16.56 19.78 3.54
CA ARG A 485 -17.42 18.60 3.46
C ARG A 485 -16.71 17.35 3.99
N VAL A 486 -17.38 16.63 4.89
CA VAL A 486 -16.80 15.54 5.68
C VAL A 486 -17.82 14.43 5.93
N GLY A 487 -17.32 13.22 6.11
CA GLY A 487 -18.11 12.01 6.37
C GLY A 487 -17.97 11.52 7.81
N VAL A 488 -18.98 10.78 8.27
CA VAL A 488 -19.03 10.10 9.56
C VAL A 488 -19.41 8.64 9.36
N SER A 489 -18.49 7.75 9.73
CA SER A 489 -18.60 6.29 9.62
C SER A 489 -18.87 5.60 10.96
N TRP A 490 -19.04 4.28 10.89
CA TRP A 490 -19.09 3.35 12.03
C TRP A 490 -17.93 3.53 13.03
N VAL A 491 -16.69 3.39 12.56
CA VAL A 491 -15.50 3.69 13.38
C VAL A 491 -15.39 5.20 13.49
N ARG A 492 -15.44 5.69 14.73
CA ARG A 492 -15.43 7.11 15.10
C ARG A 492 -14.07 7.56 15.62
N ASP A 493 -13.39 6.70 16.35
CA ASP A 493 -12.04 6.94 16.84
C ASP A 493 -11.28 5.61 17.08
N SER A 494 -9.96 5.68 17.24
CA SER A 494 -9.12 4.57 17.67
C SER A 494 -7.83 5.08 18.33
N CYS A 495 -7.15 4.23 19.11
CA CYS A 495 -6.01 4.67 19.92
C CYS A 495 -4.77 5.14 19.13
N GLY A 496 -4.64 4.76 17.85
CA GLY A 496 -3.55 5.19 16.96
C GLY A 496 -2.16 4.59 17.23
N ASP A 497 -1.95 3.89 18.35
CA ASP A 497 -0.64 3.39 18.81
C ASP A 497 -0.48 1.86 18.83
N CYS A 498 -1.59 1.10 18.86
CA CYS A 498 -1.53 -0.35 19.03
C CYS A 498 -1.06 -1.09 17.77
N ALA A 499 -0.70 -2.37 17.93
CA ALA A 499 -0.17 -3.23 16.86
C ALA A 499 -1.12 -3.46 15.66
N MET A 500 -2.39 -3.04 15.76
CA MET A 500 -3.34 -2.99 14.64
C MET A 500 -3.40 -1.59 14.02
N CYS A 501 -3.52 -0.52 14.81
CA CYS A 501 -3.46 0.87 14.32
C CYS A 501 -2.14 1.23 13.60
N LEU A 502 -1.04 0.54 13.92
CA LEU A 502 0.26 0.68 13.24
C LEU A 502 0.38 -0.13 11.94
N ARG A 503 -0.68 -0.83 11.50
CA ARG A 503 -0.79 -1.48 10.19
C ARG A 503 -1.67 -0.65 9.28
N ASP A 504 -1.37 -0.67 7.98
CA ASP A 504 -2.19 0.01 6.98
C ASP A 504 -3.61 -0.58 6.93
N GLY A 505 -4.63 0.29 7.00
CA GLY A 505 -6.04 -0.08 7.18
C GLY A 505 -6.36 -0.90 8.43
N GLY A 506 -5.45 -0.99 9.40
CA GLY A 506 -5.60 -1.80 10.61
C GLY A 506 -6.34 -1.10 11.76
N GLU A 507 -6.67 0.19 11.62
CA GLU A 507 -7.35 0.97 12.65
C GLU A 507 -8.76 0.46 12.96
N VAL A 508 -9.44 -0.16 11.98
CA VAL A 508 -10.76 -0.80 12.13
C VAL A 508 -10.72 -2.14 12.90
N ARG A 509 -9.51 -2.60 13.27
CA ARG A 509 -9.30 -3.77 14.15
C ARG A 509 -8.65 -3.37 15.47
N CYS A 510 -8.83 -2.12 15.88
CA CYS A 510 -8.38 -1.63 17.18
C CYS A 510 -9.35 -2.10 18.29
N GLU A 511 -8.83 -2.73 19.34
CA GLU A 511 -9.60 -3.12 20.53
C GLU A 511 -10.18 -1.90 21.29
N LYS A 512 -9.53 -0.74 21.14
CA LYS A 512 -9.95 0.56 21.71
C LYS A 512 -10.62 1.46 20.67
N GLN A 513 -11.38 0.88 19.73
CA GLN A 513 -12.13 1.66 18.75
C GLN A 513 -13.44 2.20 19.35
N MET A 514 -13.70 3.48 19.12
CA MET A 514 -14.95 4.13 19.49
C MET A 514 -15.91 4.04 18.30
N HIS A 515 -17.16 3.69 18.56
CA HIS A 515 -18.16 3.44 17.53
C HIS A 515 -19.31 4.44 17.62
N SER A 516 -19.66 5.08 16.50
CA SER A 516 -20.82 5.98 16.36
C SER A 516 -22.11 5.21 16.67
N GLY A 517 -22.96 5.76 17.54
CA GLY A 517 -24.21 5.14 18.00
C GLY A 517 -24.06 4.02 19.03
N ARG A 518 -22.84 3.49 19.26
CA ARG A 518 -22.63 2.37 20.22
C ARG A 518 -21.87 2.79 21.47
N VAL A 519 -20.76 3.52 21.31
CA VAL A 519 -19.89 3.94 22.42
C VAL A 519 -19.93 5.46 22.60
N VAL A 520 -20.06 6.18 21.49
CA VAL A 520 -20.25 7.64 21.42
C VAL A 520 -21.47 7.96 20.57
N ASP A 521 -22.11 9.10 20.80
CA ASP A 521 -23.35 9.47 20.13
C ASP A 521 -23.16 9.60 18.62
N GLY A 522 -24.17 9.16 17.89
CA GLY A 522 -24.09 8.89 16.45
C GLY A 522 -24.36 10.08 15.53
N THR A 523 -25.17 9.82 14.52
CA THR A 523 -25.49 10.76 13.42
C THR A 523 -26.97 11.03 13.22
N PHE A 524 -27.87 10.43 14.00
CA PHE A 524 -29.29 10.80 14.06
C PHE A 524 -29.49 12.12 14.85
N ALA A 525 -28.71 13.15 14.50
CA ALA A 525 -28.57 14.43 15.18
C ALA A 525 -28.14 15.51 14.19
N GLN A 526 -28.59 16.76 14.34
CA GLN A 526 -28.17 17.86 13.44
C GLN A 526 -26.68 18.20 13.51
N TYR A 527 -26.01 17.91 14.63
CA TYR A 527 -24.58 18.16 14.82
C TYR A 527 -23.92 16.98 15.53
N THR A 528 -22.62 16.76 15.31
CA THR A 528 -21.85 15.70 15.98
C THR A 528 -20.35 16.05 16.04
N VAL A 529 -19.61 15.45 16.98
CA VAL A 529 -18.18 15.74 17.21
C VAL A 529 -17.29 14.67 16.58
N VAL A 530 -16.35 15.10 15.73
CA VAL A 530 -15.39 14.23 15.02
C VAL A 530 -13.97 14.50 15.52
N PRO A 531 -13.25 13.50 16.07
CA PRO A 531 -11.83 13.65 16.36
C PRO A 531 -11.03 13.89 15.07
N PHE A 532 -10.19 14.93 14.99
CA PHE A 532 -9.49 15.30 13.75
C PHE A 532 -8.65 14.14 13.15
N ARG A 533 -8.09 13.27 14.01
CA ARG A 533 -7.31 12.09 13.58
C ARG A 533 -8.12 11.07 12.76
N HIS A 534 -9.45 11.08 12.86
CA HIS A 534 -10.36 10.23 12.08
C HIS A 534 -11.24 10.99 11.07
N LEU A 535 -10.86 12.22 10.73
CA LEU A 535 -11.57 13.02 9.74
C LEU A 535 -11.57 12.38 8.33
N ILE A 536 -12.75 11.94 7.89
CA ILE A 536 -13.03 11.56 6.50
C ILE A 536 -13.34 12.83 5.72
N ARG A 537 -12.44 13.24 4.83
CA ARG A 537 -12.66 14.38 3.91
C ARG A 537 -13.39 13.88 2.67
N LEU A 538 -14.47 14.56 2.28
CA LEU A 538 -15.28 14.18 1.11
C LEU A 538 -15.11 15.20 -0.03
N PRO A 539 -15.25 14.76 -1.29
CA PRO A 539 -15.22 15.64 -2.45
C PRO A 539 -16.54 16.41 -2.58
N GLU A 540 -16.50 17.59 -3.19
CA GLU A 540 -17.70 18.23 -3.73
C GLU A 540 -18.17 17.52 -5.01
N GLY A 541 -19.44 17.69 -5.40
CA GLY A 541 -19.99 17.19 -6.67
C GLY A 541 -21.08 16.11 -6.53
N PRO A 542 -20.81 14.93 -5.93
CA PRO A 542 -21.85 13.92 -5.67
C PRO A 542 -22.90 14.46 -4.67
N PRO A 543 -24.19 14.07 -4.76
CA PRO A 543 -25.21 14.39 -3.74
C PRO A 543 -24.83 13.85 -2.35
N ASP A 544 -25.28 14.50 -1.28
CA ASP A 544 -25.01 14.07 0.11
C ASP A 544 -25.68 12.71 0.39
N GLU A 545 -26.92 12.55 -0.08
CA GLU A 545 -27.71 11.32 0.00
C GLU A 545 -27.06 10.12 -0.71
N HIS A 546 -26.24 10.36 -1.74
CA HIS A 546 -25.47 9.29 -2.42
C HIS A 546 -24.14 8.96 -1.72
N LEU A 547 -23.66 9.79 -0.78
CA LEU A 547 -22.44 9.52 -0.01
C LEU A 547 -22.73 8.88 1.35
N ALA A 548 -23.87 9.17 1.98
CA ALA A 548 -24.26 8.58 3.26
C ALA A 548 -24.18 7.03 3.28
N PRO A 549 -24.82 6.28 2.34
CA PRO A 549 -24.70 4.82 2.26
C PRO A 549 -23.26 4.30 2.13
N ILE A 550 -22.32 5.11 1.64
CA ILE A 550 -20.93 4.70 1.44
C ILE A 550 -20.16 4.68 2.76
N MET A 551 -20.57 5.45 3.77
CA MET A 551 -19.89 5.55 5.07
C MET A 551 -19.99 4.27 5.92
N CYS A 552 -20.88 3.35 5.56
CA CYS A 552 -20.94 2.00 6.13
C CYS A 552 -21.18 0.92 5.06
N ALA A 553 -22.38 0.83 4.50
CA ALA A 553 -22.73 -0.28 3.60
C ALA A 553 -21.86 -0.34 2.32
N GLY A 554 -21.61 0.80 1.68
CA GLY A 554 -20.82 0.88 0.44
C GLY A 554 -19.34 0.62 0.64
N VAL A 555 -18.70 1.17 1.68
CA VAL A 555 -17.32 0.81 2.00
C VAL A 555 -17.19 -0.65 2.43
N THR A 556 -18.19 -1.21 3.12
CA THR A 556 -18.18 -2.63 3.52
C THR A 556 -18.24 -3.54 2.30
N ALA A 557 -19.13 -3.26 1.34
CA ALA A 557 -19.20 -3.96 0.06
C ALA A 557 -17.89 -3.84 -0.74
N TYR A 558 -17.35 -2.63 -0.86
CA TYR A 558 -16.09 -2.37 -1.56
C TYR A 558 -14.89 -3.10 -0.91
N LYS A 559 -14.82 -3.10 0.43
CA LYS A 559 -13.77 -3.79 1.18
C LYS A 559 -13.88 -5.30 1.04
N ALA A 560 -15.09 -5.86 1.12
CA ALA A 560 -15.32 -7.29 0.91
C ALA A 560 -14.87 -7.75 -0.49
N LEU A 561 -15.12 -6.95 -1.54
CA LEU A 561 -14.61 -7.23 -2.88
C LEU A 561 -13.07 -7.12 -2.98
N LYS A 562 -12.41 -6.26 -2.20
CA LYS A 562 -10.93 -6.23 -2.11
C LYS A 562 -10.35 -7.47 -1.41
N GLU A 563 -11.10 -8.14 -0.53
CA GLU A 563 -10.68 -9.39 0.11
C GLU A 563 -11.03 -10.65 -0.71
N CYS A 564 -11.81 -10.54 -1.80
CA CYS A 564 -12.38 -11.69 -2.49
C CYS A 564 -11.41 -12.50 -3.38
N VAL A 565 -10.22 -11.96 -3.70
CA VAL A 565 -9.15 -12.60 -4.50
C VAL A 565 -9.50 -12.94 -5.96
N ALA A 566 -10.78 -12.91 -6.37
CA ALA A 566 -11.20 -13.11 -7.75
C ALA A 566 -10.61 -12.06 -8.71
N VAL A 567 -10.43 -12.45 -9.98
CA VAL A 567 -9.93 -11.58 -11.07
C VAL A 567 -11.04 -11.17 -12.04
N PRO A 568 -10.93 -10.00 -12.72
CA PRO A 568 -11.93 -9.56 -13.69
C PRO A 568 -12.25 -10.62 -14.76
N GLY A 569 -13.52 -10.72 -15.14
CA GLY A 569 -14.06 -11.79 -15.98
C GLY A 569 -14.55 -13.03 -15.21
N GLN A 570 -14.09 -13.26 -13.98
CA GLN A 570 -14.63 -14.34 -13.13
C GLN A 570 -15.99 -13.98 -12.53
N TRP A 571 -16.75 -15.03 -12.21
CA TRP A 571 -17.99 -14.97 -11.44
C TRP A 571 -17.76 -14.63 -9.97
N VAL A 572 -18.52 -13.65 -9.48
CA VAL A 572 -18.68 -13.32 -8.06
C VAL A 572 -20.18 -13.44 -7.72
N VAL A 573 -20.50 -14.30 -6.76
CA VAL A 573 -21.86 -14.40 -6.22
C VAL A 573 -22.02 -13.40 -5.07
N VAL A 574 -23.14 -12.69 -5.03
CA VAL A 574 -23.54 -11.85 -3.90
C VAL A 574 -24.76 -12.48 -3.25
N SER A 575 -24.65 -12.93 -1.99
CA SER A 575 -25.76 -13.48 -1.21
C SER A 575 -26.30 -12.44 -0.23
N GLY A 576 -27.60 -12.18 -0.27
CA GLY A 576 -28.22 -10.95 0.24
C GLY A 576 -28.14 -9.78 -0.75
N ALA A 577 -28.22 -10.09 -2.05
CA ALA A 577 -27.99 -9.17 -3.17
C ALA A 577 -28.93 -7.95 -3.25
N GLY A 578 -30.18 -8.08 -2.80
CA GLY A 578 -31.15 -6.99 -2.73
C GLY A 578 -31.04 -6.13 -1.48
N GLY A 579 -30.24 -6.55 -0.48
CA GLY A 579 -29.99 -5.79 0.74
C GLY A 579 -29.10 -4.56 0.53
N GLY A 580 -29.02 -3.69 1.54
CA GLY A 580 -28.26 -2.43 1.46
C GLY A 580 -26.74 -2.57 1.24
N VAL A 581 -26.14 -3.71 1.60
CA VAL A 581 -24.74 -4.05 1.27
C VAL A 581 -24.66 -4.74 -0.10
N GLY A 582 -25.54 -5.72 -0.36
CA GLY A 582 -25.54 -6.49 -1.60
C GLY A 582 -25.78 -5.64 -2.85
N SER A 583 -26.74 -4.72 -2.79
CA SER A 583 -27.09 -3.81 -3.90
C SER A 583 -25.94 -2.87 -4.28
N LEU A 584 -25.03 -2.58 -3.33
CA LEU A 584 -23.79 -1.85 -3.59
C LEU A 584 -22.67 -2.79 -4.06
N ALA A 585 -22.60 -4.01 -3.52
CA ALA A 585 -21.65 -5.03 -3.95
C ALA A 585 -21.82 -5.44 -5.42
N ILE A 586 -23.06 -5.58 -5.93
CA ILE A 586 -23.30 -5.79 -7.37
C ILE A 586 -22.62 -4.69 -8.18
N GLN A 587 -22.94 -3.42 -7.90
CA GLN A 587 -22.43 -2.28 -8.67
C GLN A 587 -20.90 -2.15 -8.58
N TYR A 588 -20.32 -2.30 -7.39
CA TYR A 588 -18.87 -2.30 -7.23
C TYR A 588 -18.23 -3.46 -8.00
N ALA A 589 -18.81 -4.65 -7.97
CA ALA A 589 -18.27 -5.82 -8.66
C ALA A 589 -18.28 -5.65 -10.19
N CYS A 590 -19.40 -5.20 -10.75
CA CYS A 590 -19.51 -4.84 -12.17
C CYS A 590 -18.50 -3.73 -12.55
N ALA A 591 -18.39 -2.67 -11.72
CA ALA A 591 -17.45 -1.57 -11.95
C ALA A 591 -15.96 -1.93 -11.71
N MET A 592 -15.69 -3.11 -11.12
CA MET A 592 -14.36 -3.74 -11.00
C MET A 592 -14.12 -4.79 -12.10
N GLY A 593 -15.11 -5.09 -12.94
CA GLY A 593 -15.01 -6.01 -14.08
C GLY A 593 -15.29 -7.48 -13.76
N TYR A 594 -15.95 -7.78 -12.64
CA TYR A 594 -16.45 -9.13 -12.34
C TYR A 594 -17.80 -9.39 -13.00
N ARG A 595 -18.08 -10.67 -13.30
CA ARG A 595 -19.41 -11.16 -13.67
C ARG A 595 -20.20 -11.43 -12.40
N VAL A 596 -21.47 -11.03 -12.32
CA VAL A 596 -22.21 -11.05 -11.04
C VAL A 596 -23.45 -11.94 -11.09
N ILE A 597 -23.54 -12.87 -10.14
CA ILE A 597 -24.77 -13.62 -9.83
C ILE A 597 -25.34 -13.08 -8.52
N ALA A 598 -26.60 -12.66 -8.55
CA ALA A 598 -27.34 -12.21 -7.37
C ALA A 598 -28.13 -13.35 -6.73
N VAL A 599 -28.03 -13.48 -5.41
CA VAL A 599 -28.79 -14.44 -4.60
C VAL A 599 -29.51 -13.67 -3.48
N ASP A 600 -30.83 -13.75 -3.43
CA ASP A 600 -31.65 -13.15 -2.36
C ASP A 600 -33.00 -13.90 -2.23
N ALA A 601 -33.83 -13.51 -1.27
CA ALA A 601 -35.16 -14.07 -1.04
C ALA A 601 -36.24 -13.15 -1.64
N GLY A 602 -37.03 -13.69 -2.57
CA GLY A 602 -38.23 -13.05 -3.13
C GLY A 602 -38.04 -12.46 -4.53
N ALA A 603 -38.84 -12.94 -5.47
CA ALA A 603 -38.76 -12.59 -6.90
C ALA A 603 -38.93 -11.08 -7.18
N ASN A 604 -39.56 -10.32 -6.28
CA ASN A 604 -39.67 -8.87 -6.37
C ASN A 604 -38.31 -8.13 -6.35
N LYS A 605 -37.24 -8.76 -5.86
CA LYS A 605 -35.88 -8.20 -5.87
C LYS A 605 -35.12 -8.46 -7.17
N ARG A 606 -35.55 -9.42 -8.00
CA ARG A 606 -34.89 -9.86 -9.25
C ARG A 606 -34.60 -8.69 -10.18
N GLU A 607 -35.63 -7.90 -10.50
CA GLU A 607 -35.55 -6.76 -11.41
C GLU A 607 -34.54 -5.70 -10.91
N SER A 608 -34.53 -5.43 -9.61
CA SER A 608 -33.61 -4.46 -9.01
C SER A 608 -32.16 -4.95 -9.09
N CYS A 609 -31.89 -6.21 -8.75
CA CYS A 609 -30.54 -6.78 -8.82
C CYS A 609 -29.99 -6.80 -10.26
N VAL A 610 -30.82 -7.17 -11.25
CA VAL A 610 -30.44 -7.16 -12.67
C VAL A 610 -30.19 -5.73 -13.18
N ARG A 611 -31.07 -4.77 -12.84
CA ARG A 611 -30.87 -3.33 -13.15
C ARG A 611 -29.57 -2.77 -12.57
N LEU A 612 -29.09 -3.29 -11.44
CA LEU A 612 -27.83 -2.90 -10.81
C LEU A 612 -26.58 -3.55 -11.43
N GLY A 613 -26.75 -4.48 -12.37
CA GLY A 613 -25.68 -5.11 -13.15
C GLY A 613 -25.51 -6.62 -12.97
N ALA A 614 -26.36 -7.29 -12.18
CA ALA A 614 -26.29 -8.75 -12.07
C ALA A 614 -26.72 -9.43 -13.38
N GLU A 615 -25.86 -10.31 -13.91
CA GLU A 615 -26.13 -11.07 -15.14
C GLU A 615 -27.17 -12.17 -14.90
N ALA A 616 -27.23 -12.70 -13.68
CA ALA A 616 -28.20 -13.70 -13.26
C ALA A 616 -28.72 -13.43 -11.84
N TYR A 617 -29.89 -13.98 -11.53
CA TYR A 617 -30.50 -13.92 -10.20
C TYR A 617 -31.17 -15.26 -9.85
N LEU A 618 -30.91 -15.75 -8.64
CA LEU A 618 -31.53 -16.94 -8.04
C LEU A 618 -32.35 -16.52 -6.80
N ASP A 619 -33.51 -17.16 -6.62
CA ASP A 619 -34.43 -16.87 -5.51
C ASP A 619 -34.39 -17.99 -4.47
N VAL A 620 -33.85 -17.72 -3.29
CA VAL A 620 -33.73 -18.73 -2.22
C VAL A 620 -35.07 -19.15 -1.59
N THR A 621 -36.19 -18.60 -2.09
CA THR A 621 -37.56 -19.01 -1.72
C THR A 621 -38.26 -19.85 -2.79
N GLY A 622 -37.65 -20.01 -3.98
CA GLY A 622 -38.19 -20.80 -5.10
C GLY A 622 -37.25 -21.91 -5.61
N GLU A 623 -35.95 -21.82 -5.34
CA GLU A 623 -34.96 -22.86 -5.67
C GLU A 623 -34.76 -23.82 -4.48
N GLU A 624 -34.76 -25.13 -4.71
CA GLU A 624 -34.45 -26.13 -3.65
C GLU A 624 -32.95 -26.24 -3.36
N ASP A 625 -32.10 -26.04 -4.39
CA ASP A 625 -30.63 -26.00 -4.25
C ASP A 625 -30.05 -24.81 -5.03
N VAL A 626 -29.79 -23.74 -4.29
CA VAL A 626 -29.20 -22.49 -4.81
C VAL A 626 -27.74 -22.70 -5.25
N ALA A 627 -27.02 -23.67 -4.67
CA ALA A 627 -25.65 -23.97 -5.06
C ALA A 627 -25.62 -24.69 -6.42
N ALA A 628 -26.50 -25.67 -6.64
CA ALA A 628 -26.70 -26.28 -7.95
C ALA A 628 -27.10 -25.24 -9.02
N GLY A 629 -27.97 -24.28 -8.67
CA GLY A 629 -28.31 -23.15 -9.54
C GLY A 629 -27.09 -22.29 -9.94
N VAL A 630 -26.16 -22.03 -9.01
CA VAL A 630 -24.90 -21.35 -9.34
C VAL A 630 -23.99 -22.22 -10.20
N MET A 631 -23.85 -23.52 -9.92
CA MET A 631 -23.01 -24.42 -10.72
C MET A 631 -23.50 -24.47 -12.19
N ALA A 632 -24.82 -24.60 -12.41
CA ALA A 632 -25.41 -24.56 -13.75
C ALA A 632 -25.17 -23.22 -14.47
N LEU A 633 -25.33 -22.07 -13.78
CA LEU A 633 -25.04 -20.74 -14.32
C LEU A 633 -23.54 -20.48 -14.60
N THR A 634 -22.66 -21.32 -14.05
CA THR A 634 -21.19 -21.17 -14.18
C THR A 634 -20.54 -22.31 -14.96
N GLU A 635 -21.32 -23.10 -15.72
CA GLU A 635 -20.84 -24.23 -16.53
C GLU A 635 -20.04 -25.25 -15.69
N ASP A 636 -20.55 -25.55 -14.49
CA ASP A 636 -19.95 -26.39 -13.45
C ASP A 636 -18.56 -25.93 -12.93
N GLN A 637 -18.11 -24.72 -13.29
CA GLN A 637 -16.84 -24.16 -12.81
C GLN A 637 -16.95 -23.58 -11.39
N GLY A 638 -18.15 -23.09 -11.01
CA GLY A 638 -18.39 -22.37 -9.76
C GLY A 638 -17.93 -20.91 -9.78
N ALA A 639 -18.18 -20.21 -8.68
CA ALA A 639 -17.78 -18.81 -8.51
C ALA A 639 -16.35 -18.66 -7.97
N GLY A 640 -15.60 -17.67 -8.48
CA GLY A 640 -14.27 -17.32 -7.96
C GLY A 640 -14.34 -16.72 -6.55
N ALA A 641 -15.45 -16.07 -6.22
CA ALA A 641 -15.77 -15.69 -4.85
C ALA A 641 -17.29 -15.69 -4.58
N VAL A 642 -17.66 -15.87 -3.31
CA VAL A 642 -19.02 -15.66 -2.82
C VAL A 642 -18.96 -14.67 -1.65
N LEU A 643 -19.67 -13.55 -1.79
CA LEU A 643 -19.78 -12.51 -0.77
C LEU A 643 -21.12 -12.68 -0.05
N VAL A 644 -21.09 -13.12 1.21
CA VAL A 644 -22.30 -13.33 2.02
C VAL A 644 -22.57 -12.09 2.85
N ALA A 645 -23.50 -11.27 2.38
CA ALA A 645 -24.08 -10.13 3.12
C ALA A 645 -25.34 -10.53 3.91
N ALA A 646 -25.95 -11.69 3.59
CA ALA A 646 -27.09 -12.24 4.31
C ALA A 646 -26.75 -12.60 5.78
N GLY A 647 -27.67 -12.31 6.71
CA GLY A 647 -27.53 -12.59 8.14
C GLY A 647 -28.07 -13.96 8.56
N SER A 648 -27.70 -15.04 7.87
CA SER A 648 -28.13 -16.40 8.20
C SER A 648 -26.99 -17.41 8.05
N ALA A 649 -26.96 -18.46 8.88
CA ALA A 649 -25.96 -19.52 8.74
C ALA A 649 -26.13 -20.32 7.45
N GLN A 650 -27.38 -20.58 7.01
CA GLN A 650 -27.67 -21.30 5.77
C GLN A 650 -26.98 -20.65 4.57
N ALA A 651 -27.07 -19.32 4.43
CA ALA A 651 -26.42 -18.58 3.34
C ALA A 651 -24.88 -18.67 3.34
N TYR A 652 -24.26 -19.07 4.46
CA TYR A 652 -22.82 -19.40 4.52
C TYR A 652 -22.54 -20.87 4.18
N GLU A 653 -23.44 -21.79 4.53
CA GLU A 653 -23.34 -23.22 4.20
C GLU A 653 -23.57 -23.43 2.69
N ASP A 654 -24.62 -22.84 2.11
CA ASP A 654 -24.91 -22.89 0.66
C ASP A 654 -23.75 -22.30 -0.17
N ALA A 655 -23.17 -21.19 0.31
CA ALA A 655 -22.08 -20.48 -0.35
C ALA A 655 -20.80 -21.31 -0.50
N LEU A 656 -20.62 -22.38 0.29
CA LEU A 656 -19.51 -23.31 0.13
C LEU A 656 -19.71 -24.27 -1.07
N GLY A 657 -20.96 -24.60 -1.41
CA GLY A 657 -21.29 -25.36 -2.62
C GLY A 657 -21.01 -24.56 -3.89
N MET A 658 -21.36 -23.28 -3.88
CA MET A 658 -21.24 -22.32 -5.00
C MET A 658 -19.81 -22.03 -5.48
N LEU A 659 -18.78 -22.40 -4.72
CA LEU A 659 -17.39 -21.98 -4.98
C LEU A 659 -16.64 -22.88 -5.97
N ALA A 660 -15.91 -22.22 -6.87
CA ALA A 660 -14.88 -22.83 -7.71
C ALA A 660 -13.70 -23.34 -6.87
N PRO A 661 -12.86 -24.25 -7.41
CA PRO A 661 -11.53 -24.53 -6.87
C PRO A 661 -10.72 -23.24 -6.68
N PHE A 662 -10.04 -23.14 -5.54
CA PHE A 662 -9.30 -21.97 -5.03
C PHE A 662 -10.16 -20.72 -4.76
N GLY A 663 -11.49 -20.83 -4.83
CA GLY A 663 -12.42 -19.74 -4.59
C GLY A 663 -12.45 -19.25 -3.14
N THR A 664 -12.93 -18.02 -2.94
CA THR A 664 -12.98 -17.35 -1.62
C THR A 664 -14.40 -17.04 -1.15
N LEU A 665 -14.76 -17.57 0.02
CA LEU A 665 -15.92 -17.13 0.79
C LEU A 665 -15.56 -15.87 1.59
N VAL A 666 -16.25 -14.76 1.32
CA VAL A 666 -16.08 -13.49 2.04
C VAL A 666 -17.23 -13.28 3.01
N CYS A 667 -16.92 -13.32 4.30
CA CYS A 667 -17.89 -13.13 5.38
C CYS A 667 -18.11 -11.65 5.66
N VAL A 668 -19.37 -11.23 5.65
CA VAL A 668 -19.82 -9.85 5.88
C VAL A 668 -21.09 -9.81 6.74
N GLY A 669 -22.11 -10.58 6.36
CA GLY A 669 -23.37 -10.69 7.08
C GLY A 669 -23.20 -11.42 8.41
N ILE A 670 -23.97 -10.99 9.42
CA ILE A 670 -23.86 -11.50 10.80
C ILE A 670 -25.11 -12.34 11.11
N PRO A 671 -25.02 -13.68 11.20
CA PRO A 671 -26.08 -14.53 11.73
C PRO A 671 -26.33 -14.24 13.22
N ARG A 672 -27.46 -14.71 13.77
CA ARG A 672 -27.67 -14.66 15.22
C ARG A 672 -26.66 -15.57 15.95
N PRO A 673 -26.26 -15.27 17.21
CA PRO A 673 -25.20 -15.99 17.91
C PRO A 673 -25.41 -17.51 18.03
N GLU A 674 -26.66 -17.97 18.00
CA GLU A 674 -27.03 -19.39 18.10
C GLU A 674 -26.89 -20.13 16.77
N GLN A 675 -26.76 -19.40 15.65
CA GLN A 675 -26.72 -19.95 14.29
C GLN A 675 -25.27 -20.28 13.88
N VAL A 676 -24.79 -21.43 14.34
CA VAL A 676 -23.48 -21.98 13.97
C VAL A 676 -23.46 -22.46 12.51
N VAL A 677 -22.49 -22.00 11.73
CA VAL A 677 -22.17 -22.46 10.36
C VAL A 677 -21.38 -23.76 10.41
N ARG A 678 -21.80 -24.78 9.64
CA ARG A 678 -21.17 -26.10 9.53
C ARG A 678 -20.51 -26.30 8.17
N PHE A 679 -19.42 -27.04 8.15
CA PHE A 679 -18.78 -27.51 6.92
C PHE A 679 -17.95 -28.76 7.15
N HIS A 680 -17.74 -29.57 6.11
CA HIS A 680 -16.84 -30.70 6.16
C HIS A 680 -15.42 -30.31 5.71
N PRO A 681 -14.35 -30.56 6.49
CA PRO A 681 -13.00 -30.09 6.15
C PRO A 681 -12.46 -30.59 4.80
N LEU A 682 -12.93 -31.74 4.30
CA LEU A 682 -12.50 -32.28 3.01
C LEU A 682 -12.75 -31.31 1.84
N LEU A 683 -13.84 -30.53 1.89
CA LEU A 683 -14.13 -29.52 0.86
C LEU A 683 -13.01 -28.48 0.74
N PHE A 684 -12.40 -28.10 1.86
CA PHE A 684 -11.31 -27.13 1.92
C PHE A 684 -9.98 -27.73 1.46
N ILE A 685 -9.79 -29.03 1.68
CA ILE A 685 -8.60 -29.78 1.25
C ILE A 685 -8.64 -30.00 -0.27
N ASP A 686 -9.76 -30.49 -0.79
CA ASP A 686 -9.91 -30.90 -2.19
C ASP A 686 -10.06 -29.71 -3.15
N LYS A 687 -10.92 -28.74 -2.82
CA LYS A 687 -11.10 -27.52 -3.62
C LYS A 687 -10.12 -26.39 -3.23
N GLY A 688 -9.36 -26.49 -2.14
CA GLY A 688 -8.44 -25.40 -1.72
C GLY A 688 -9.15 -24.11 -1.29
N ILE A 689 -10.37 -24.20 -0.76
CA ILE A 689 -11.24 -23.05 -0.43
C ILE A 689 -10.64 -22.12 0.62
N ARG A 690 -10.83 -20.81 0.42
CA ARG A 690 -10.46 -19.75 1.36
C ARG A 690 -11.71 -19.19 2.03
N VAL A 691 -11.65 -18.95 3.35
CA VAL A 691 -12.67 -18.21 4.09
C VAL A 691 -12.02 -16.98 4.72
N VAL A 692 -12.56 -15.79 4.47
CA VAL A 692 -11.99 -14.52 4.93
C VAL A 692 -13.07 -13.62 5.55
N GLY A 693 -12.78 -13.07 6.74
CA GLY A 693 -13.66 -12.11 7.41
C GLY A 693 -13.38 -10.68 6.98
N SER A 694 -14.33 -10.06 6.28
CA SER A 694 -14.30 -8.62 5.99
C SER A 694 -15.06 -7.85 7.07
N MET A 695 -14.53 -6.70 7.44
CA MET A 695 -15.21 -5.72 8.30
C MET A 695 -15.51 -4.46 7.47
N VAL A 696 -15.98 -3.39 8.12
CA VAL A 696 -15.97 -2.05 7.52
C VAL A 696 -14.55 -1.68 7.04
N GLY A 697 -14.46 -0.90 5.97
CA GLY A 697 -13.17 -0.45 5.44
C GLY A 697 -12.56 0.71 6.22
N SER A 698 -11.25 0.88 6.03
CA SER A 698 -10.45 2.00 6.53
C SER A 698 -10.85 3.34 5.91
N LYS A 699 -10.32 4.45 6.42
CA LYS A 699 -10.48 5.78 5.77
C LYS A 699 -9.94 5.80 4.34
N GLY A 700 -8.94 4.96 4.03
CA GLY A 700 -8.45 4.74 2.67
C GLY A 700 -9.48 4.05 1.79
N ASP A 701 -10.06 2.95 2.28
CA ASP A 701 -11.13 2.22 1.57
C ASP A 701 -12.37 3.10 1.32
N ILE A 702 -12.76 3.97 2.27
CA ILE A 702 -13.83 4.96 2.07
C ILE A 702 -13.46 5.94 0.94
N ALA A 703 -12.25 6.49 0.97
CA ALA A 703 -11.77 7.46 -0.03
C ALA A 703 -11.57 6.84 -1.44
N GLU A 704 -11.48 5.52 -1.54
CA GLU A 704 -11.52 4.76 -2.80
C GLU A 704 -12.96 4.47 -3.22
N ALA A 705 -13.81 3.95 -2.33
CA ALA A 705 -15.22 3.65 -2.56
C ALA A 705 -16.00 4.87 -3.07
N VAL A 706 -15.76 6.05 -2.50
CA VAL A 706 -16.37 7.34 -2.91
C VAL A 706 -16.01 7.73 -4.35
N ARG A 707 -14.83 7.32 -4.88
CA ARG A 707 -14.44 7.65 -6.26
C ARG A 707 -15.27 6.93 -7.31
N PHE A 708 -15.86 5.77 -6.99
CA PHE A 708 -16.81 5.10 -7.88
C PHE A 708 -18.13 5.89 -7.99
N VAL A 709 -18.57 6.51 -6.90
CA VAL A 709 -19.73 7.41 -6.89
C VAL A 709 -19.43 8.73 -7.60
N GLN A 710 -18.24 9.32 -7.43
CA GLN A 710 -17.79 10.47 -8.23
C GLN A 710 -17.78 10.17 -9.73
N ARG A 711 -17.32 8.97 -10.11
CA ARG A 711 -17.34 8.46 -11.50
C ARG A 711 -18.75 8.11 -12.01
N ARG A 712 -19.79 8.14 -11.16
CA ARG A 712 -21.16 7.69 -11.45
C ARG A 712 -21.25 6.22 -11.93
N VAL A 713 -20.28 5.38 -11.57
CA VAL A 713 -20.31 3.92 -11.86
C VAL A 713 -20.87 3.09 -10.69
N VAL A 714 -21.09 3.74 -9.54
CA VAL A 714 -21.90 3.23 -8.43
C VAL A 714 -22.85 4.36 -8.04
N VAL A 715 -24.15 4.10 -8.04
CA VAL A 715 -25.21 5.05 -7.71
C VAL A 715 -26.16 4.37 -6.72
N PRO A 716 -25.97 4.60 -5.40
CA PRO A 716 -26.85 4.05 -4.38
C PRO A 716 -28.32 4.39 -4.65
N GLN A 717 -29.19 3.38 -4.67
CA GLN A 717 -30.63 3.59 -4.76
C GLN A 717 -31.12 4.00 -3.37
N VAL A 718 -31.59 5.24 -3.23
CA VAL A 718 -31.89 5.85 -1.93
C VAL A 718 -33.31 6.36 -1.82
N GLU A 719 -33.90 6.16 -0.65
CA GLU A 719 -35.18 6.75 -0.28
C GLU A 719 -34.92 7.84 0.78
N VAL A 720 -35.19 9.10 0.43
CA VAL A 720 -34.90 10.24 1.31
C VAL A 720 -36.15 10.61 2.12
N THR A 721 -36.02 10.64 3.43
CA THR A 721 -37.11 10.96 4.37
C THR A 721 -36.61 11.87 5.51
N THR A 722 -37.47 12.23 6.47
CA THR A 722 -37.16 13.17 7.57
C THR A 722 -36.94 12.47 8.91
N LEU A 723 -36.32 13.17 9.86
CA LEU A 723 -35.83 12.59 11.13
C LEU A 723 -36.95 12.02 12.02
N ASP A 724 -38.13 12.64 12.00
CA ASP A 724 -39.35 12.18 12.66
C ASP A 724 -39.86 10.82 12.14
N ARG A 725 -39.56 10.48 10.88
CA ARG A 725 -39.99 9.23 10.22
C ARG A 725 -39.09 8.04 10.57
N LEU A 726 -38.03 8.23 11.38
CA LEU A 726 -37.02 7.21 11.69
C LEU A 726 -37.62 5.92 12.28
N SER A 727 -38.63 6.03 13.16
CA SER A 727 -39.31 4.86 13.73
C SER A 727 -40.05 4.02 12.68
N ASP A 728 -40.63 4.65 11.65
CA ASP A 728 -41.28 3.95 10.54
C ASP A 728 -40.25 3.27 9.63
N VAL A 729 -39.11 3.94 9.36
CA VAL A 729 -37.98 3.35 8.62
C VAL A 729 -37.43 2.11 9.33
N MET A 730 -37.27 2.16 10.66
CA MET A 730 -36.82 1.00 11.44
C MET A 730 -37.82 -0.16 11.36
N ARG A 731 -39.13 0.12 11.34
CA ARG A 731 -40.17 -0.89 11.12
C ARG A 731 -40.10 -1.50 9.71
N GLN A 732 -39.93 -0.69 8.67
CA GLN A 732 -39.76 -1.16 7.28
C GLN A 732 -38.52 -2.06 7.11
N LEU A 733 -37.41 -1.69 7.74
CA LEU A 733 -36.17 -2.48 7.75
C LEU A 733 -36.36 -3.79 8.53
N ALA A 734 -37.04 -3.77 9.67
CA ALA A 734 -37.33 -4.98 10.46
C ALA A 734 -38.22 -5.97 9.73
N LEU A 735 -39.18 -5.48 8.93
CA LEU A 735 -40.06 -6.29 8.08
C LEU A 735 -39.41 -6.70 6.74
N GLN A 736 -38.17 -6.31 6.47
CA GLN A 736 -37.46 -6.54 5.20
C GLN A 736 -38.20 -6.03 3.94
N GLN A 737 -39.08 -5.02 4.11
CA GLN A 737 -39.93 -4.50 3.04
C GLN A 737 -39.20 -3.51 2.11
N SER A 738 -38.06 -2.98 2.53
CA SER A 738 -37.28 -2.02 1.74
C SER A 738 -36.31 -2.69 0.77
N THR A 739 -36.29 -2.17 -0.46
CA THR A 739 -35.35 -2.54 -1.53
C THR A 739 -34.32 -1.43 -1.81
N MET A 740 -34.27 -0.39 -0.97
CA MET A 740 -33.44 0.81 -1.13
C MET A 740 -32.73 1.18 0.18
N LYS A 741 -31.72 2.04 0.11
CA LYS A 741 -31.05 2.60 1.28
C LYS A 741 -31.79 3.85 1.77
N HIS A 742 -32.45 3.76 2.92
CA HIS A 742 -33.06 4.93 3.55
C HIS A 742 -32.01 5.94 4.00
N VAL A 743 -32.27 7.21 3.71
CA VAL A 743 -31.45 8.36 4.11
C VAL A 743 -32.34 9.40 4.77
N ILE A 744 -32.00 9.76 6.00
CA ILE A 744 -32.63 10.85 6.73
C ILE A 744 -31.98 12.17 6.28
N ARG A 745 -32.78 13.11 5.77
CA ARG A 745 -32.39 14.51 5.60
C ARG A 745 -32.64 15.24 6.93
N LEU A 746 -31.61 15.95 7.40
CA LEU A 746 -31.63 16.65 8.68
C LEU A 746 -32.04 18.12 8.47
N PRO A 747 -32.70 18.77 9.45
CA PRO A 747 -33.17 20.15 9.26
C PRO A 747 -32.01 21.13 9.09
N VAL A 748 -31.99 21.83 7.96
CA VAL A 748 -31.03 22.90 7.65
C VAL A 748 -31.67 24.25 7.99
N GLU A 749 -31.73 24.53 9.29
CA GLU A 749 -31.98 25.87 9.86
C GLU A 749 -30.69 26.72 9.78
#